data_AF-A0AAV1YW74-F1
#
_entry.id   AF-A0AAV1YW74-F1
#
_cell.length_a   1.000
_cell.length_b   1.000
_cell.length_c   1.000
_cell.angle_alpha   90.00
_cell.angle_beta   90.00
_cell.angle_gamma   90.00
#
_symmetry.space_group_name_H-M   'P 1'
#
loop_
_entity.id
_entity.type
_entity.pdbx_description
1 polymer ?
#
loop_
_entity_poly.entity_id
_entity_poly.type
_entity_poly.pdbx_seq_one_letter_code
_entity_poly.pdbx_strand_id
1 'polypeptide(L)'
;MESGSPAYPDKGSTKLNMDISQKIAERLFCANKTNTIQNNPAGVLECLRKMGSEALTDVNAAMQPLSSVLYIPQYGNELVPMDPQKALQNNNFTCNDLLIGNTNDEGSYQLTTLNPAVYGFFGDLNPAINKTLGEKEMKRMLYAFPDRDKVVQHYLPDSLPNDAYETIREKVYTSFGDISIVCPVTFYAEQCAKTGGNVYKYVWNHRPTKSVWFPWMGVAHGNEVEFVFGTPFLHSFYYRQDEINLSKTVIDIWSSFAKNGGFHPMERIPHEGQSTYVFQILLISCITLYFFERAKCEPVVDVGKTQIVGRSVYSGKSIVNQFLAVPYAEPPIGQLRFKKPVARKVLPSLYYALNNPPVCWQKSMYPFPWYDPSPLKDENCLYLNIWSPENASPTNKKAVIYFIHGGGFRFGSIMQKAYFGAPLAAHGDLIVVTVNYRLGAFGFLTADTEDAPGNVGLYDILEGLKWVNKYIEAFGGDTSRITLAGQGAGSSAAALLSTSPLAKGLFQRVIMESGSPSYPGNGTIELNLDIGQMVAERLFCASETQTIQNSPAKVLKCLRNVTAESLADVTEAMHPLSSVLFIPQFGGELLPNDPQKALQNGNFTCNDLLIGNTNDEGSYQLTTHHPDVYGFFGALNPTINKTLGKEEIKRKFQAFPDYEKVVQHYLPDSLPNDAYETIRKNVYTSFGDASIVCPVMFYAEQCAKTGGNVYKYVWNHRPTKSVWFPWMGVVHGTEVEFVFGTPLLHPFHYTSDEVDLSKKIIDIWSSFAKNGKPDISWPEFSKENPHVKVLGPGLNDFENQTGFHRENCNFFRHYFGF
;
A
#
# COMPACT_ATOMS: atom_id res chain seq x y z
N MET A 1 -43.69 41.23 -33.60
CA MET A 1 -42.60 41.65 -34.52
C MET A 1 -41.55 42.35 -33.69
N GLU A 2 -40.26 42.11 -33.75
CA GLU A 2 -39.36 41.12 -34.35
C GLU A 2 -38.05 41.40 -33.60
N SER A 3 -37.33 40.39 -33.14
CA SER A 3 -35.90 40.55 -32.89
C SER A 3 -35.22 39.19 -32.94
N GLY A 4 -34.53 38.95 -34.05
CA GLY A 4 -33.86 37.72 -34.41
C GLY A 4 -32.66 37.34 -33.54
N SER A 5 -32.40 36.04 -33.54
CA SER A 5 -31.23 35.37 -32.99
C SER A 5 -29.91 35.87 -33.57
N PRO A 6 -28.84 36.01 -32.76
CA PRO A 6 -27.47 35.91 -33.25
C PRO A 6 -27.02 34.44 -33.29
N ALA A 7 -26.23 34.11 -34.31
CA ALA A 7 -25.89 32.78 -34.78
C ALA A 7 -24.91 31.99 -33.88
N TYR A 8 -25.10 30.67 -33.87
CA TYR A 8 -24.19 29.66 -33.29
C TYR A 8 -22.79 29.67 -33.97
N PRO A 9 -21.70 29.42 -33.23
CA PRO A 9 -20.39 29.22 -33.82
C PRO A 9 -20.22 27.80 -34.39
N ASP A 10 -19.81 27.79 -35.66
CA ASP A 10 -19.07 26.81 -36.44
C ASP A 10 -19.52 25.33 -36.57
N LYS A 11 -20.06 25.02 -37.77
CA LYS A 11 -20.51 23.68 -38.21
C LYS A 11 -19.38 22.68 -38.49
N GLY A 12 -18.11 23.05 -38.33
CA GLY A 12 -16.95 22.22 -38.68
C GLY A 12 -16.63 21.10 -37.67
N SER A 13 -16.63 21.41 -36.37
CA SER A 13 -16.24 20.47 -35.30
C SER A 13 -17.35 19.46 -35.00
N THR A 14 -18.61 19.87 -35.09
CA THR A 14 -19.78 18.99 -34.90
C THR A 14 -19.90 17.96 -36.03
N LYS A 15 -19.54 18.36 -37.26
CA LYS A 15 -19.58 17.47 -38.43
C LYS A 15 -18.43 16.46 -38.42
N LEU A 16 -17.23 16.86 -37.98
CA LEU A 16 -16.09 15.95 -37.80
C LEU A 16 -16.36 14.92 -36.70
N ASN A 17 -16.91 15.35 -35.55
CA ASN A 17 -17.29 14.43 -34.48
C ASN A 17 -18.42 13.49 -34.90
N MET A 18 -19.42 13.97 -35.64
CA MET A 18 -20.47 13.12 -36.20
C MET A 18 -19.94 12.12 -37.24
N ASP A 19 -19.03 12.51 -38.13
CA ASP A 19 -18.44 11.61 -39.14
C ASP A 19 -17.56 10.54 -38.49
N ILE A 20 -16.83 10.89 -37.42
CA ILE A 20 -16.02 9.94 -36.66
C ILE A 20 -16.93 8.96 -35.92
N SER A 21 -17.95 9.44 -35.21
CA SER A 21 -18.92 8.58 -34.54
C SER A 21 -19.66 7.68 -35.53
N GLN A 22 -20.01 8.19 -36.71
CA GLN A 22 -20.68 7.43 -37.78
C GLN A 22 -19.77 6.34 -38.33
N LYS A 23 -18.50 6.63 -38.62
CA LYS A 23 -17.53 5.63 -39.09
C LYS A 23 -17.20 4.56 -38.04
N ILE A 24 -17.20 4.94 -36.76
CA ILE A 24 -17.04 3.99 -35.65
C ILE A 24 -18.25 3.07 -35.57
N ALA A 25 -19.46 3.62 -35.66
CA ALA A 25 -20.69 2.83 -35.66
C ALA A 25 -20.80 1.90 -36.87
N GLU A 26 -20.33 2.32 -38.06
CA GLU A 26 -20.29 1.48 -39.26
C GLU A 26 -19.25 0.34 -39.16
N ARG A 27 -18.07 0.61 -38.57
CA ARG A 27 -17.05 -0.41 -38.33
C ARG A 27 -17.44 -1.45 -37.30
N LEU A 28 -18.30 -1.07 -36.36
CA LEU A 28 -18.90 -1.97 -35.38
C LEU A 28 -20.21 -2.58 -35.87
N PHE A 29 -20.57 -2.42 -37.15
CA PHE A 29 -21.81 -2.93 -37.75
C PHE A 29 -23.11 -2.43 -37.11
N CYS A 30 -23.04 -1.41 -36.25
CA CYS A 30 -24.19 -0.78 -35.61
C CYS A 30 -24.84 0.31 -36.47
N ALA A 31 -24.15 0.80 -37.51
CA ALA A 31 -24.68 1.72 -38.50
C ALA A 31 -24.34 1.25 -39.92
N ASN A 32 -25.13 1.69 -40.90
CA ASN A 32 -24.85 1.48 -42.32
C ASN A 32 -25.46 2.60 -43.16
N LYS A 33 -25.37 2.50 -44.50
CA LYS A 33 -25.82 3.55 -45.44
C LYS A 33 -27.29 3.96 -45.27
N THR A 34 -28.16 3.10 -44.74
CA THR A 34 -29.59 3.41 -44.52
C THR A 34 -29.93 3.64 -43.05
N ASN A 35 -29.13 3.11 -42.13
CA ASN A 35 -29.27 3.24 -40.67
C ASN A 35 -28.08 4.01 -40.07
N THR A 36 -28.14 5.34 -40.08
CA THR A 36 -27.05 6.21 -39.58
C THR A 36 -27.39 6.80 -38.20
N ILE A 37 -26.38 7.33 -37.50
CA ILE A 37 -26.54 8.10 -36.26
C ILE A 37 -27.47 9.31 -36.45
N GLN A 38 -27.51 9.87 -37.66
CA GLN A 38 -28.35 11.02 -37.98
C GLN A 38 -29.82 10.62 -38.20
N ASN A 39 -30.07 9.40 -38.68
CA ASN A 39 -31.40 8.91 -39.06
C ASN A 39 -32.08 8.10 -37.94
N ASN A 40 -31.29 7.38 -37.15
CA ASN A 40 -31.74 6.47 -36.08
C ASN A 40 -30.77 6.48 -34.89
N PRO A 41 -30.58 7.63 -34.23
CA PRO A 41 -29.60 7.78 -33.16
C PRO A 41 -29.83 6.79 -32.02
N ALA A 42 -31.09 6.55 -31.62
CA ALA A 42 -31.42 5.66 -30.51
C ALA A 42 -31.09 4.19 -30.81
N GLY A 43 -31.41 3.68 -32.01
CA GLY A 43 -31.09 2.30 -32.40
C GLY A 43 -29.60 2.04 -32.55
N VAL A 44 -28.85 3.02 -33.07
CA VAL A 44 -27.39 2.92 -33.17
C VAL A 44 -26.76 2.99 -31.76
N LEU A 45 -27.26 3.85 -30.87
CA LEU A 45 -26.77 3.93 -29.48
C LEU A 45 -27.04 2.64 -28.69
N GLU A 46 -28.21 2.02 -28.89
CA GLU A 46 -28.60 0.78 -28.25
C GLU A 46 -27.72 -0.40 -28.71
N CYS A 47 -27.43 -0.47 -30.03
CA CYS A 47 -26.49 -1.45 -30.59
C CYS A 47 -25.07 -1.24 -30.05
N LEU A 48 -24.58 0.01 -30.04
CA LEU A 48 -23.26 0.34 -29.49
C LEU A 48 -23.18 0.05 -27.99
N ARG A 49 -24.26 0.23 -27.24
CA ARG A 49 -24.35 -0.16 -25.82
C ARG A 49 -24.29 -1.67 -25.63
N LYS A 50 -25.00 -2.44 -26.47
CA LYS A 50 -24.94 -3.91 -26.44
C LYS A 50 -23.56 -4.45 -26.81
N MET A 51 -22.89 -3.86 -27.79
CA MET A 51 -21.50 -4.22 -28.11
C MET A 51 -20.52 -3.74 -27.04
N GLY A 52 -20.81 -2.61 -26.39
CA GLY A 52 -20.08 -2.15 -25.22
C GLY A 52 -20.15 -3.15 -24.06
N SER A 53 -21.28 -3.81 -23.83
CA SER A 53 -21.38 -4.82 -22.77
C SER A 53 -20.70 -6.16 -23.10
N GLU A 54 -20.41 -6.46 -24.37
CA GLU A 54 -19.80 -7.74 -24.78
C GLU A 54 -18.35 -7.62 -25.30
N ALA A 55 -17.84 -6.41 -25.60
CA ALA A 55 -16.49 -6.20 -26.17
C ALA A 55 -15.54 -5.32 -25.33
N LEU A 56 -15.93 -4.91 -24.12
CA LEU A 56 -15.13 -3.98 -23.29
C LEU A 56 -13.95 -4.61 -22.53
N THR A 57 -13.64 -5.89 -22.73
CA THR A 57 -12.45 -6.53 -22.15
C THR A 57 -11.19 -6.38 -23.02
N ASP A 58 -11.32 -6.23 -24.34
CA ASP A 58 -10.15 -6.20 -25.24
C ASP A 58 -9.82 -4.83 -25.84
N VAL A 59 -10.77 -3.89 -25.89
CA VAL A 59 -10.51 -2.57 -26.52
C VAL A 59 -9.90 -1.56 -25.54
N ASN A 60 -10.23 -1.62 -24.25
CA ASN A 60 -9.63 -0.73 -23.24
C ASN A 60 -8.15 -1.05 -22.97
N ALA A 61 -7.70 -2.29 -23.18
CA ALA A 61 -6.28 -2.65 -23.14
C ALA A 61 -5.50 -2.10 -24.36
N ALA A 62 -6.17 -1.93 -25.51
CA ALA A 62 -5.55 -1.38 -26.72
C ALA A 62 -5.57 0.16 -26.80
N MET A 63 -6.45 0.83 -26.04
CA MET A 63 -6.61 2.30 -26.06
C MET A 63 -5.96 3.05 -24.88
N GLN A 64 -5.46 2.34 -23.86
CA GLN A 64 -4.76 2.94 -22.73
C GLN A 64 -3.46 3.73 -23.05
N PRO A 65 -2.78 3.60 -24.22
CA PRO A 65 -1.67 4.51 -24.54
C PRO A 65 -2.11 5.86 -25.11
N LEU A 66 -3.37 6.05 -25.52
CA LEU A 66 -3.81 7.28 -26.19
C LEU A 66 -4.67 8.21 -25.32
N SER A 67 -5.24 7.72 -24.21
CA SER A 67 -6.00 8.57 -23.27
C SER A 67 -5.11 9.31 -22.27
N SER A 68 -3.87 8.89 -22.07
CA SER A 68 -2.91 9.57 -21.18
C SER A 68 -2.23 10.79 -21.81
N VAL A 69 -2.34 10.98 -23.14
CA VAL A 69 -1.66 12.08 -23.87
C VAL A 69 -2.62 13.15 -24.40
N LEU A 70 -3.94 12.91 -24.34
CA LEU A 70 -4.95 13.89 -24.72
C LEU A 70 -5.92 14.13 -23.56
N TYR A 71 -5.43 14.71 -22.48
CA TYR A 71 -6.28 15.58 -21.67
C TYR A 71 -6.70 16.73 -22.59
N ILE A 72 -7.84 16.60 -23.27
CA ILE A 72 -8.52 17.75 -23.86
C ILE A 72 -9.30 18.36 -22.71
N PRO A 73 -8.82 19.44 -22.08
CA PRO A 73 -9.56 20.06 -21.00
C PRO A 73 -10.88 20.59 -21.60
N GLN A 74 -11.99 20.36 -20.90
CA GLN A 74 -13.26 20.96 -21.30
C GLN A 74 -13.24 22.44 -20.89
N TYR A 75 -13.44 23.32 -21.87
CA TYR A 75 -13.43 24.77 -21.66
C TYR A 75 -14.85 25.33 -21.65
N GLY A 76 -15.09 26.37 -20.84
CA GLY A 76 -16.40 27.02 -20.69
C GLY A 76 -17.09 26.81 -19.33
N ASN A 77 -16.35 26.32 -18.32
CA ASN A 77 -16.76 26.32 -16.91
C ASN A 77 -16.02 27.43 -16.13
N GLU A 78 -16.40 27.68 -14.87
CA GLU A 78 -15.83 28.76 -14.05
C GLU A 78 -14.31 28.64 -13.82
N LEU A 79 -13.73 27.43 -13.91
CA LEU A 79 -12.32 27.14 -13.67
C LEU A 79 -11.42 27.34 -14.89
N VAL A 80 -11.89 26.99 -16.09
CA VAL A 80 -11.18 27.23 -17.35
C VAL A 80 -12.16 27.86 -18.35
N PRO A 81 -12.40 29.18 -18.24
CA PRO A 81 -13.51 29.84 -18.92
C PRO A 81 -13.33 29.95 -20.44
N MET A 82 -12.11 29.74 -20.94
CA MET A 82 -11.78 29.83 -22.35
C MET A 82 -10.70 28.83 -22.76
N ASP A 83 -10.74 28.43 -24.02
CA ASP A 83 -9.69 27.66 -24.68
C ASP A 83 -8.32 28.36 -24.54
N PRO A 84 -7.32 27.75 -23.87
CA PRO A 84 -5.97 28.27 -23.66
C PRO A 84 -5.26 28.61 -24.96
N GLN A 85 -5.49 27.88 -26.04
CA GLN A 85 -4.87 28.20 -27.33
C GLN A 85 -5.42 29.51 -27.89
N LYS A 86 -6.74 29.73 -27.74
CA LYS A 86 -7.38 31.01 -28.08
C LYS A 86 -6.98 32.13 -27.10
N ALA A 87 -6.80 31.82 -25.82
CA ALA A 87 -6.30 32.76 -24.82
C ALA A 87 -4.91 33.29 -25.19
N LEU A 88 -4.01 32.37 -25.55
CA LEU A 88 -2.65 32.69 -25.98
C LEU A 88 -2.61 33.44 -27.31
N GLN A 89 -3.43 33.05 -28.29
CA GLN A 89 -3.51 33.75 -29.59
C GLN A 89 -4.07 35.17 -29.46
N ASN A 90 -5.01 35.39 -28.55
CA ASN A 90 -5.64 36.70 -28.33
C ASN A 90 -4.96 37.55 -27.26
N ASN A 91 -3.84 37.11 -26.69
CA ASN A 91 -3.17 37.72 -25.53
C ASN A 91 -4.11 37.99 -24.33
N ASN A 92 -5.13 37.15 -24.17
CA ASN A 92 -6.15 37.30 -23.14
C ASN A 92 -5.80 36.46 -21.91
N PHE A 93 -4.63 36.72 -21.33
CA PHE A 93 -4.14 36.11 -20.10
C PHE A 93 -3.07 37.05 -19.49
N THR A 94 -2.90 36.98 -18.18
CA THR A 94 -1.82 37.68 -17.46
C THR A 94 -0.67 36.72 -17.22
N CYS A 95 0.55 37.14 -17.57
CA CYS A 95 1.75 36.39 -17.22
C CYS A 95 2.47 37.05 -16.05
N ASN A 96 2.75 36.25 -15.01
CA ASN A 96 3.67 36.63 -13.93
C ASN A 96 5.12 36.37 -14.36
N ASP A 97 6.09 36.71 -13.51
CA ASP A 97 7.47 36.23 -13.70
C ASP A 97 7.46 34.71 -13.87
N LEU A 98 8.14 34.21 -14.90
CA LEU A 98 8.10 32.82 -15.33
C LEU A 98 9.50 32.22 -15.40
N LEU A 99 9.75 31.18 -14.61
CA LEU A 99 10.86 30.25 -14.80
C LEU A 99 10.30 28.98 -15.43
N ILE A 100 10.76 28.64 -16.62
CA ILE A 100 10.27 27.49 -17.38
C ILE A 100 11.45 26.76 -18.02
N GLY A 101 11.36 25.45 -18.19
CA GLY A 101 12.45 24.72 -18.81
C GLY A 101 12.02 23.37 -19.32
N ASN A 102 12.91 22.80 -20.11
CA ASN A 102 12.78 21.48 -20.71
C ASN A 102 14.06 20.69 -20.47
N THR A 103 14.01 19.38 -20.57
CA THR A 103 15.19 18.55 -20.77
C THR A 103 15.65 18.57 -22.23
N ASN A 104 16.90 18.17 -22.47
CA ASN A 104 17.44 18.08 -23.81
C ASN A 104 16.81 16.94 -24.64
N ASP A 105 16.14 15.99 -23.98
CA ASP A 105 15.40 14.89 -24.60
C ASP A 105 14.03 14.70 -23.91
N GLU A 106 13.01 15.40 -24.42
CA GLU A 106 11.64 15.35 -23.90
C GLU A 106 10.82 14.17 -24.44
N GLY A 107 11.32 13.51 -25.49
CA GLY A 107 10.53 12.57 -26.28
C GLY A 107 10.83 11.09 -26.04
N SER A 108 12.06 10.75 -25.65
CA SER A 108 12.48 9.33 -25.58
C SER A 108 11.71 8.52 -24.55
N TYR A 109 11.41 9.11 -23.38
CA TYR A 109 10.55 8.51 -22.38
C TYR A 109 9.10 8.34 -22.89
N GLN A 110 8.55 9.36 -23.53
CA GLN A 110 7.16 9.32 -23.96
C GLN A 110 6.94 8.23 -25.04
N LEU A 111 7.93 7.96 -25.88
CA LEU A 111 7.84 6.89 -26.88
C LEU A 111 7.71 5.49 -26.32
N THR A 112 8.29 5.20 -25.15
CA THR A 112 8.12 3.88 -24.51
C THR A 112 6.69 3.70 -24.03
N THR A 113 6.05 4.77 -23.57
CA THR A 113 4.64 4.74 -23.15
C THR A 113 3.67 4.59 -24.31
N LEU A 114 4.01 5.14 -25.49
CA LEU A 114 3.15 5.14 -26.68
C LEU A 114 3.27 3.87 -27.53
N ASN A 115 4.44 3.23 -27.55
CA ASN A 115 4.65 1.98 -28.26
C ASN A 115 5.52 0.97 -27.47
N PRO A 116 4.99 0.44 -26.36
CA PRO A 116 5.71 -0.50 -25.51
C PRO A 116 6.05 -1.82 -26.23
N ALA A 117 5.34 -2.16 -27.30
CA ALA A 117 5.64 -3.34 -28.12
C ALA A 117 6.95 -3.21 -28.92
N VAL A 118 7.36 -1.98 -29.25
CA VAL A 118 8.59 -1.70 -29.99
C VAL A 118 9.73 -1.40 -29.03
N TYR A 119 9.49 -0.56 -28.02
CA TYR A 119 10.54 -0.05 -27.14
C TYR A 119 10.64 -0.75 -25.77
N GLY A 120 9.66 -1.59 -25.42
CA GLY A 120 9.53 -2.12 -24.07
C GLY A 120 8.84 -1.13 -23.12
N PHE A 121 8.23 -1.62 -22.04
CA PHE A 121 7.37 -0.80 -21.17
C PHE A 121 8.15 0.33 -20.46
N PHE A 122 9.46 0.12 -20.25
CA PHE A 122 10.36 1.13 -19.68
C PHE A 122 11.48 1.54 -20.65
N GLY A 123 11.48 1.05 -21.90
CA GLY A 123 12.54 1.31 -22.87
C GLY A 123 13.62 0.24 -22.97
N ASP A 124 13.38 -0.96 -22.45
CA ASP A 124 14.35 -2.05 -22.37
C ASP A 124 14.70 -2.68 -23.73
N LEU A 125 13.86 -2.54 -24.75
CA LEU A 125 14.01 -3.29 -26.01
C LEU A 125 14.91 -2.65 -27.07
N ASN A 126 15.50 -1.46 -26.82
CA ASN A 126 16.45 -0.71 -27.68
C ASN A 126 16.45 -1.10 -29.18
N PRO A 127 15.32 -0.99 -29.89
CA PRO A 127 15.17 -1.57 -31.22
C PRO A 127 15.91 -0.76 -32.29
N ALA A 128 16.41 -1.45 -33.31
CA ALA A 128 16.91 -0.82 -34.54
C ALA A 128 15.71 -0.40 -35.41
N ILE A 129 15.49 0.91 -35.56
CA ILE A 129 14.33 1.45 -36.28
C ILE A 129 14.76 1.93 -37.65
N ASN A 130 14.36 1.22 -38.69
CA ASN A 130 14.58 1.68 -40.06
C ASN A 130 13.65 2.87 -40.40
N LYS A 131 13.96 3.58 -41.49
CA LYS A 131 13.24 4.81 -41.84
C LYS A 131 11.78 4.54 -42.12
N THR A 132 11.44 3.44 -42.78
CA THR A 132 10.06 3.02 -43.03
C THR A 132 9.25 2.86 -41.72
N LEU A 133 9.85 2.23 -40.70
CA LEU A 133 9.22 2.07 -39.40
C LEU A 133 9.14 3.41 -38.66
N GLY A 134 10.20 4.23 -38.70
CA GLY A 134 10.23 5.57 -38.11
C GLY A 134 9.15 6.49 -38.68
N GLU A 135 8.98 6.52 -40.00
CA GLU A 135 7.91 7.28 -40.67
C GLU A 135 6.52 6.80 -40.24
N LYS A 136 6.34 5.48 -40.12
CA LYS A 136 5.08 4.89 -39.66
C LYS A 136 4.75 5.29 -38.23
N GLU A 137 5.73 5.25 -37.32
CA GLU A 137 5.57 5.68 -35.93
C GLU A 137 5.24 7.18 -35.85
N MET A 138 5.96 8.03 -36.57
CA MET A 138 5.68 9.47 -36.61
C MET A 138 4.29 9.79 -37.17
N LYS A 139 3.87 9.15 -38.27
CA LYS A 139 2.52 9.36 -38.84
C LYS A 139 1.42 8.90 -37.90
N ARG A 140 1.66 7.84 -37.11
CA ARG A 140 0.75 7.36 -36.07
C ARG A 140 0.60 8.38 -34.95
N MET A 141 1.71 8.94 -34.46
CA MET A 141 1.68 9.96 -33.40
C MET A 141 1.01 11.25 -33.88
N LEU A 142 1.25 11.63 -35.14
CA LEU A 142 0.74 12.85 -35.75
C LEU A 142 -0.61 12.67 -36.45
N TYR A 143 -1.39 11.65 -36.09
CA TYR A 143 -2.61 11.29 -36.83
C TYR A 143 -3.61 12.45 -36.95
N ALA A 144 -3.66 13.33 -35.93
CA ALA A 144 -4.54 14.49 -35.86
C ALA A 144 -3.96 15.78 -36.48
N PHE A 145 -2.68 15.78 -36.90
CA PHE A 145 -2.02 16.95 -37.49
C PHE A 145 -2.29 17.03 -39.00
N PRO A 146 -2.91 18.12 -39.50
CA PRO A 146 -3.28 18.25 -40.92
C PRO A 146 -2.09 18.19 -41.88
N ASP A 147 -0.91 18.67 -41.46
CA ASP A 147 0.32 18.71 -42.24
C ASP A 147 1.34 17.62 -41.82
N ARG A 148 0.89 16.51 -41.21
CA ARG A 148 1.78 15.48 -40.65
C ARG A 148 2.83 14.94 -41.61
N ASP A 149 2.53 14.84 -42.90
CA ASP A 149 3.49 14.32 -43.89
C ASP A 149 4.66 15.30 -44.10
N LYS A 150 4.43 16.62 -44.00
CA LYS A 150 5.52 17.62 -44.04
C LYS A 150 6.38 17.57 -42.79
N VAL A 151 5.76 17.34 -41.63
CA VAL A 151 6.48 17.16 -40.35
C VAL A 151 7.35 15.91 -40.42
N VAL A 152 6.79 14.79 -40.92
CA VAL A 152 7.55 13.55 -41.13
C VAL A 152 8.72 13.78 -42.09
N GLN A 153 8.51 14.50 -43.20
CA GLN A 153 9.58 14.83 -44.14
C GLN A 153 10.64 15.78 -43.56
N HIS A 154 10.27 16.68 -42.64
CA HIS A 154 11.21 17.57 -41.98
C HIS A 154 12.19 16.80 -41.08
N TYR A 155 11.67 15.89 -40.26
CA TYR A 155 12.51 15.10 -39.38
C TYR A 155 13.21 13.95 -40.12
N LEU A 156 12.51 13.23 -40.99
CA LEU A 156 13.01 12.09 -41.79
C LEU A 156 13.04 12.44 -43.30
N PRO A 157 13.97 13.28 -43.77
CA PRO A 157 14.02 13.69 -45.17
C PRO A 157 14.36 12.53 -46.10
N ASP A 158 14.01 12.65 -47.38
CA ASP A 158 14.28 11.64 -48.41
C ASP A 158 15.76 11.26 -48.52
N SER A 159 16.66 12.21 -48.20
CA SER A 159 18.11 12.03 -48.15
C SER A 159 18.63 11.16 -47.00
N LEU A 160 17.81 10.87 -45.98
CA LEU A 160 18.21 10.05 -44.83
C LEU A 160 18.19 8.55 -45.21
N PRO A 161 19.31 7.81 -45.08
CA PRO A 161 19.37 6.38 -45.39
C PRO A 161 18.41 5.55 -44.54
N ASN A 162 17.85 4.48 -45.11
CA ASN A 162 16.85 3.64 -44.43
C ASN A 162 17.42 2.86 -43.23
N ASP A 163 18.73 2.62 -43.22
CA ASP A 163 19.50 1.86 -42.23
C ASP A 163 20.23 2.75 -41.22
N ALA A 164 19.97 4.06 -41.20
CA ALA A 164 20.51 4.99 -40.20
C ALA A 164 19.81 4.87 -38.84
N TYR A 165 19.76 3.65 -38.28
CA TYR A 165 18.84 3.24 -37.22
C TYR A 165 18.84 4.14 -35.97
N GLU A 166 20.02 4.55 -35.50
CA GLU A 166 20.17 5.40 -34.30
C GLU A 166 19.68 6.83 -34.57
N THR A 167 20.08 7.40 -35.71
CA THR A 167 19.68 8.74 -36.13
C THR A 167 18.18 8.81 -36.42
N ILE A 168 17.60 7.76 -36.99
CA ILE A 168 16.15 7.66 -37.21
C ILE A 168 15.44 7.62 -35.87
N ARG A 169 15.88 6.77 -34.94
CA ARG A 169 15.29 6.69 -33.60
C ARG A 169 15.34 8.03 -32.87
N GLU A 170 16.49 8.70 -32.91
CA GLU A 170 16.66 10.06 -32.36
C GLU A 170 15.65 11.04 -32.95
N LYS A 171 15.58 11.11 -34.27
CA LYS A 171 14.66 12.04 -34.95
C LYS A 171 13.19 11.73 -34.68
N VAL A 172 12.83 10.45 -34.49
CA VAL A 172 11.47 10.05 -34.11
C VAL A 172 11.13 10.56 -32.72
N TYR A 173 11.99 10.39 -31.71
CA TYR A 173 11.71 10.89 -30.37
C TYR A 173 11.83 12.40 -30.24
N THR A 174 12.81 13.03 -30.89
CA THR A 174 12.95 14.47 -30.93
C THR A 174 11.72 15.11 -31.55
N SER A 175 11.19 14.56 -32.65
CA SER A 175 9.96 15.09 -33.26
C SER A 175 8.76 15.05 -32.32
N PHE A 176 8.67 14.01 -31.48
CA PHE A 176 7.57 13.89 -30.56
C PHE A 176 7.71 14.87 -29.40
N GLY A 177 8.88 14.92 -28.75
CA GLY A 177 9.16 15.88 -27.68
C GLY A 177 9.03 17.33 -28.15
N ASP A 178 9.45 17.62 -29.39
CA ASP A 178 9.31 18.93 -30.00
C ASP A 178 7.84 19.37 -30.08
N ILE A 179 6.97 18.46 -30.52
CA ILE A 179 5.56 18.77 -30.79
C ILE A 179 4.72 18.74 -29.51
N SER A 180 5.01 17.80 -28.59
CA SER A 180 4.23 17.59 -27.38
C SER A 180 4.59 18.54 -26.24
N ILE A 181 5.87 18.94 -26.13
CA ILE A 181 6.39 19.69 -24.98
C ILE A 181 7.17 20.93 -25.43
N VAL A 182 8.25 20.76 -26.21
CA VAL A 182 9.22 21.85 -26.42
C VAL A 182 8.61 23.04 -27.12
N CYS A 183 7.87 22.83 -28.22
CA CYS A 183 7.21 23.92 -28.96
C CYS A 183 6.10 24.58 -28.14
N PRO A 184 5.16 23.84 -27.50
CA PRO A 184 4.17 24.45 -26.60
C PRO A 184 4.78 25.28 -25.45
N VAL A 185 5.80 24.75 -24.78
CA VAL A 185 6.52 25.45 -23.69
C VAL A 185 7.18 26.72 -24.21
N THR A 186 7.84 26.64 -25.36
CA THR A 186 8.50 27.80 -25.98
C THR A 186 7.49 28.84 -26.42
N PHE A 187 6.40 28.43 -27.04
CA PHE A 187 5.33 29.32 -27.46
C PHE A 187 4.71 30.04 -26.26
N TYR A 188 4.42 29.32 -25.16
CA TYR A 188 3.91 29.92 -23.94
C TYR A 188 4.87 30.96 -23.35
N ALA A 189 6.16 30.61 -23.25
CA ALA A 189 7.22 31.52 -22.80
C ALA A 189 7.29 32.80 -23.65
N GLU A 190 7.17 32.68 -24.98
CA GLU A 190 7.16 33.83 -25.89
C GLU A 190 5.93 34.73 -25.71
N GLN A 191 4.73 34.16 -25.53
CA GLN A 191 3.53 34.96 -25.28
C GLN A 191 3.57 35.63 -23.91
N CYS A 192 4.12 34.96 -22.91
CA CYS A 192 4.40 35.52 -21.59
C CYS A 192 5.35 36.72 -21.65
N ALA A 193 6.44 36.62 -22.42
CA ALA A 193 7.37 37.73 -22.60
C ALA A 193 6.69 38.93 -23.31
N LYS A 194 5.82 38.68 -24.29
CA LYS A 194 5.07 39.72 -25.01
C LYS A 194 4.06 40.47 -24.15
N THR A 195 3.55 39.85 -23.08
CA THR A 195 2.59 40.46 -22.13
C THR A 195 3.28 41.19 -20.97
N GLY A 196 4.62 41.25 -20.97
CA GLY A 196 5.41 42.06 -20.03
C GLY A 196 5.96 41.31 -18.81
N GLY A 197 5.80 39.99 -18.72
CA GLY A 197 6.39 39.18 -17.64
C GLY A 197 7.89 38.92 -17.84
N ASN A 198 8.68 38.84 -16.77
CA ASN A 198 10.09 38.43 -16.88
C ASN A 198 10.15 36.91 -17.09
N VAL A 199 10.63 36.48 -18.25
CA VAL A 199 10.68 35.06 -18.62
C VAL A 199 12.12 34.56 -18.64
N TYR A 200 12.39 33.52 -17.84
CA TYR A 200 13.65 32.81 -17.77
C TYR A 200 13.44 31.39 -18.26
N LYS A 201 14.10 31.02 -19.35
CA LYS A 201 14.05 29.67 -19.91
C LYS A 201 15.37 28.93 -19.68
N TYR A 202 15.31 27.71 -19.17
CA TYR A 202 16.48 26.83 -19.06
C TYR A 202 16.33 25.55 -19.89
N VAL A 203 17.45 24.92 -20.23
CA VAL A 203 17.49 23.58 -20.83
C VAL A 203 18.35 22.70 -19.94
N TRP A 204 17.79 21.60 -19.45
CA TRP A 204 18.50 20.63 -18.65
C TRP A 204 19.26 19.66 -19.55
N ASN A 205 20.59 19.65 -19.43
CA ASN A 205 21.47 18.86 -20.27
C ASN A 205 22.38 17.91 -19.47
N HIS A 206 22.02 17.60 -18.23
CA HIS A 206 22.79 16.69 -17.38
C HIS A 206 22.05 15.36 -17.20
N ARG A 207 22.68 14.27 -17.64
CA ARG A 207 22.17 12.92 -17.36
C ARG A 207 22.69 12.45 -15.99
N PRO A 208 21.82 12.05 -15.06
CA PRO A 208 22.26 11.56 -13.77
C PRO A 208 23.16 10.31 -13.89
N THR A 209 24.21 10.22 -13.07
CA THR A 209 25.10 9.03 -13.02
C THR A 209 24.34 7.73 -12.76
N LYS A 210 23.21 7.81 -12.05
CA LYS A 210 22.31 6.71 -11.74
C LYS A 210 20.92 6.93 -12.34
N SER A 211 20.89 7.38 -13.60
CA SER A 211 19.65 7.50 -14.38
C SER A 211 18.87 6.18 -14.35
N VAL A 212 17.61 6.24 -13.92
CA VAL A 212 16.65 5.12 -14.02
C VAL A 212 16.29 4.79 -15.47
N TRP A 213 16.59 5.70 -16.40
CA TRP A 213 16.36 5.54 -17.83
C TRP A 213 17.50 4.82 -18.54
N PHE A 214 17.13 4.01 -19.55
CA PHE A 214 18.05 3.14 -20.29
C PHE A 214 19.13 3.92 -21.06
N PRO A 215 20.33 3.33 -21.29
CA PRO A 215 21.47 4.02 -21.89
C PRO A 215 21.21 4.75 -23.22
N TRP A 216 20.30 4.23 -24.06
CA TRP A 216 19.98 4.84 -25.35
C TRP A 216 19.06 6.07 -25.26
N MET A 217 18.41 6.29 -24.11
CA MET A 217 17.68 7.52 -23.81
C MET A 217 18.68 8.61 -23.42
N GLY A 218 18.44 9.83 -23.90
CA GLY A 218 19.29 10.98 -23.62
C GLY A 218 19.08 11.52 -22.20
N VAL A 219 19.05 12.85 -22.09
CA VAL A 219 18.66 13.54 -20.85
C VAL A 219 17.13 13.56 -20.81
N ALA A 220 16.55 12.43 -20.42
CA ALA A 220 15.13 12.18 -20.55
C ALA A 220 14.28 13.05 -19.60
N HIS A 221 13.02 13.26 -19.97
CA HIS A 221 12.02 14.00 -19.19
C HIS A 221 12.08 13.67 -17.68
N GLY A 222 12.17 14.70 -16.85
CA GLY A 222 12.19 14.61 -15.39
C GLY A 222 13.57 14.38 -14.75
N ASN A 223 14.67 14.32 -15.52
CA ASN A 223 16.03 14.20 -14.99
C ASN A 223 16.49 15.37 -14.13
N GLU A 224 15.94 16.55 -14.34
CA GLU A 224 16.20 17.76 -13.56
C GLU A 224 15.51 17.75 -12.20
N VAL A 225 14.38 17.05 -12.08
CA VAL A 225 13.51 17.11 -10.90
C VAL A 225 14.24 16.66 -9.65
N GLU A 226 14.99 15.56 -9.73
CA GLU A 226 15.75 15.06 -8.58
C GLU A 226 16.86 16.02 -8.14
N PHE A 227 17.41 16.84 -9.05
CA PHE A 227 18.43 17.84 -8.73
C PHE A 227 17.81 19.09 -8.09
N VAL A 228 16.63 19.51 -8.57
CA VAL A 228 15.85 20.62 -7.99
C VAL A 228 15.42 20.31 -6.56
N PHE A 229 15.08 19.05 -6.25
CA PHE A 229 14.65 18.63 -4.91
C PHE A 229 15.79 18.10 -4.02
N GLY A 230 17.05 18.21 -4.47
CA GLY A 230 18.20 17.93 -3.63
C GLY A 230 18.53 16.45 -3.40
N THR A 231 18.06 15.54 -4.26
CA THR A 231 18.38 14.10 -4.18
C THR A 231 19.90 13.85 -4.13
N PRO A 232 20.75 14.52 -4.94
CA PRO A 232 22.21 14.36 -4.84
C PRO A 232 22.78 14.77 -3.48
N PHE A 233 22.19 15.76 -2.80
CA PHE A 233 22.58 16.16 -1.44
C PHE A 233 22.16 15.11 -0.40
N LEU A 234 20.91 14.64 -0.47
CA LEU A 234 20.33 13.66 0.47
C LEU A 234 21.02 12.29 0.36
N HIS A 235 21.60 11.99 -0.80
CA HIS A 235 22.22 10.73 -1.13
C HIS A 235 23.67 10.93 -1.62
N SER A 236 24.44 11.79 -0.94
CA SER A 236 25.79 12.21 -1.36
C SER A 236 26.81 11.08 -1.56
N PHE A 237 26.55 9.88 -1.03
CA PHE A 237 27.36 8.69 -1.25
C PHE A 237 27.21 8.10 -2.67
N TYR A 238 26.08 8.36 -3.35
CA TYR A 238 25.71 7.75 -4.63
C TYR A 238 25.92 8.66 -5.84
N TYR A 239 26.14 9.96 -5.62
CA TYR A 239 26.30 10.97 -6.65
C TYR A 239 27.71 11.54 -6.64
N ARG A 240 28.20 11.96 -7.81
CA ARG A 240 29.52 12.58 -7.89
C ARG A 240 29.50 13.99 -7.32
N GLN A 241 30.67 14.50 -6.94
CA GLN A 241 30.79 15.84 -6.35
C GLN A 241 30.33 16.97 -7.29
N ASP A 242 30.55 16.82 -8.60
CA ASP A 242 30.02 17.73 -9.64
C ASP A 242 28.49 17.74 -9.65
N GLU A 243 27.84 16.60 -9.46
CA GLU A 243 26.37 16.48 -9.43
C GLU A 243 25.76 17.08 -8.15
N ILE A 244 26.45 16.93 -7.02
CA ILE A 244 26.07 17.58 -5.75
C ILE A 244 26.16 19.11 -5.91
N ASN A 245 27.22 19.60 -6.55
CA ASN A 245 27.39 21.03 -6.81
C ASN A 245 26.34 21.54 -7.80
N LEU A 246 26.04 20.77 -8.86
CA LEU A 246 24.99 21.08 -9.81
C LEU A 246 23.62 21.18 -9.12
N SER A 247 23.28 20.22 -8.25
CA SER A 247 22.02 20.25 -7.48
C SER A 247 21.91 21.50 -6.61
N LYS A 248 22.98 21.89 -5.91
CA LYS A 248 23.01 23.14 -5.14
C LYS A 248 22.76 24.37 -6.02
N THR A 249 23.48 24.48 -7.13
CA THR A 249 23.32 25.59 -8.09
C THR A 249 21.88 25.70 -8.58
N VAL A 250 21.23 24.57 -8.86
CA VAL A 250 19.86 24.53 -9.40
C VAL A 250 18.83 24.88 -8.33
N ILE A 251 19.02 24.40 -7.10
CA ILE A 251 18.24 24.82 -5.92
C ILE A 251 18.37 26.33 -5.69
N ASP A 252 19.57 26.88 -5.83
CA ASP A 252 19.81 28.31 -5.67
C ASP A 252 19.11 29.11 -6.78
N ILE A 253 19.16 28.65 -8.03
CA ILE A 253 18.43 29.24 -9.16
C ILE A 253 16.92 29.26 -8.89
N TRP A 254 16.33 28.10 -8.55
CA TRP A 254 14.89 27.97 -8.33
C TRP A 254 14.42 28.75 -7.10
N SER A 255 15.18 28.70 -6.01
CA SER A 255 14.84 29.42 -4.78
C SER A 255 15.05 30.93 -4.90
N SER A 256 16.07 31.39 -5.64
CA SER A 256 16.26 32.81 -5.95
C SER A 256 15.12 33.33 -6.81
N PHE A 257 14.75 32.60 -7.86
CA PHE A 257 13.62 32.97 -8.70
C PHE A 257 12.32 33.07 -7.89
N ALA A 258 12.03 32.08 -7.04
CA ALA A 258 10.85 32.08 -6.19
C ALA A 258 10.82 33.23 -5.17
N LYS A 259 12.00 33.67 -4.67
CA LYS A 259 12.10 34.77 -3.71
C LYS A 259 12.03 36.15 -4.36
N ASN A 260 12.63 36.30 -5.54
CA ASN A 260 12.99 37.61 -6.09
C ASN A 260 12.36 37.91 -7.46
N GLY A 261 11.66 36.96 -8.10
CA GLY A 261 11.13 37.13 -9.47
C GLY A 261 12.20 37.19 -10.56
N GLY A 262 13.48 36.98 -10.21
CA GLY A 262 14.60 37.04 -11.14
C GLY A 262 15.95 36.70 -10.50
N PHE A 263 17.01 36.78 -11.31
CA PHE A 263 18.38 36.56 -10.86
C PHE A 263 19.06 37.92 -10.64
N HIS A 264 19.34 38.30 -9.39
CA HIS A 264 20.34 39.34 -9.13
C HIS A 264 21.71 38.85 -9.65
N PRO A 265 22.61 39.74 -10.12
CA PRO A 265 23.82 39.31 -10.79
C PRO A 265 24.59 38.38 -9.86
N MET A 266 24.70 37.11 -10.29
CA MET A 266 25.56 36.12 -9.66
C MET A 266 26.92 36.79 -9.48
N GLU A 267 27.42 36.88 -8.24
CA GLU A 267 28.84 37.06 -8.03
C GLU A 267 29.54 36.01 -8.89
N ARG A 268 30.20 36.48 -9.95
CA ARG A 268 31.11 35.67 -10.75
C ARG A 268 32.01 34.97 -9.75
N ILE A 269 32.00 33.64 -9.74
CA ILE A 269 33.06 32.85 -9.13
C ILE A 269 34.37 33.33 -9.78
N PRO A 270 35.26 34.04 -9.07
CA PRO A 270 36.55 34.36 -9.61
C PRO A 270 37.40 33.09 -9.47
N HIS A 271 37.90 32.61 -10.60
CA HIS A 271 39.14 31.88 -10.60
C HIS A 271 40.25 32.79 -10.06
N GLU A 272 41.08 32.21 -9.18
CA GLU A 272 42.40 32.66 -8.72
C GLU A 272 42.50 33.83 -7.73
N GLY A 273 43.22 33.58 -6.63
CA GLY A 273 44.07 34.58 -5.98
C GLY A 273 43.68 35.04 -4.57
N GLN A 274 44.25 34.38 -3.57
CA GLN A 274 44.74 34.93 -2.28
C GLN A 274 43.88 35.95 -1.51
N SER A 275 43.26 35.51 -0.40
CA SER A 275 43.38 36.18 0.92
C SER A 275 42.75 35.31 2.04
N THR A 276 43.40 34.19 2.35
CA THR A 276 43.31 33.55 3.68
C THR A 276 44.06 34.47 4.65
N TYR A 277 43.54 34.91 5.78
CA TYR A 277 43.89 34.30 7.07
C TYR A 277 43.00 34.78 8.24
N VAL A 278 42.08 35.74 8.02
CA VAL A 278 41.29 36.32 9.13
C VAL A 278 39.89 35.71 9.24
N PHE A 279 39.30 35.25 8.13
CA PHE A 279 37.98 34.60 8.14
C PHE A 279 37.99 33.13 8.58
N GLN A 280 39.13 32.43 8.51
CA GLN A 280 39.18 31.01 8.86
C GLN A 280 39.02 30.75 10.37
N ILE A 281 39.43 31.65 11.26
CA ILE A 281 39.36 31.39 12.71
C ILE A 281 37.92 31.49 13.23
N LEU A 282 37.13 32.45 12.71
CA LEU A 282 35.71 32.61 13.09
C LEU A 282 34.80 31.59 12.38
N LEU A 283 35.11 31.22 11.13
CA LEU A 283 34.39 30.15 10.45
C LEU A 283 34.68 28.80 11.09
N ILE A 284 35.92 28.50 11.49
CA ILE A 284 36.25 27.24 12.17
C ILE A 284 35.60 27.17 13.56
N SER A 285 35.49 28.27 14.31
CA SER A 285 34.78 28.25 15.61
C SER A 285 33.27 28.09 15.47
N CYS A 286 32.65 28.73 14.48
CA CYS A 286 31.22 28.56 14.20
C CYS A 286 30.91 27.20 13.57
N ILE A 287 31.79 26.68 12.70
CA ILE A 287 31.66 25.35 12.10
C ILE A 287 31.89 24.27 13.16
N THR A 288 32.87 24.42 14.06
CA THR A 288 33.04 23.46 15.17
C THR A 288 31.87 23.49 16.15
N LEU A 289 31.31 24.67 16.49
CA LEU A 289 30.08 24.74 17.31
C LEU A 289 28.85 24.19 16.58
N TYR A 290 28.70 24.44 15.28
CA TYR A 290 27.60 23.91 14.46
C TYR A 290 27.70 22.38 14.22
N PHE A 291 28.91 21.84 14.13
CA PHE A 291 29.14 20.39 14.08
C PHE A 291 29.07 19.73 15.48
N PHE A 292 29.42 20.42 16.58
CA PHE A 292 29.26 19.87 17.93
C PHE A 292 27.79 19.86 18.40
N GLU A 293 26.94 20.82 18.01
CA GLU A 293 25.50 20.78 18.32
C GLU A 293 24.71 19.78 17.44
N ARG A 294 25.24 19.39 16.27
CA ARG A 294 24.58 18.42 15.36
C ARG A 294 25.20 17.03 15.33
N ALA A 295 26.36 16.81 15.98
CA ALA A 295 26.84 15.47 16.28
C ALA A 295 26.05 14.88 17.45
N LYS A 296 24.71 14.73 17.30
CA LYS A 296 24.00 13.75 18.11
C LYS A 296 24.56 12.40 17.71
N CYS A 297 25.28 11.75 18.64
CA CYS A 297 25.73 10.37 18.43
C CYS A 297 24.52 9.53 18.03
N GLU A 298 24.67 8.74 16.97
CA GLU A 298 23.66 7.73 16.61
C GLU A 298 23.36 6.91 17.86
N PRO A 299 22.07 6.64 18.18
CA PRO A 299 21.76 5.87 19.37
C PRO A 299 22.36 4.47 19.23
N VAL A 300 23.21 4.09 20.18
CA VAL A 300 23.86 2.77 20.23
C VAL A 300 23.33 2.00 21.43
N VAL A 301 22.93 0.76 21.22
CA VAL A 301 22.43 -0.14 22.27
C VAL A 301 23.23 -1.44 22.26
N ASP A 302 23.72 -1.85 23.43
CA ASP A 302 24.43 -3.11 23.60
C ASP A 302 23.44 -4.28 23.74
N VAL A 303 23.42 -5.18 22.75
CA VAL A 303 22.66 -6.43 22.75
C VAL A 303 23.64 -7.59 22.83
N GLY A 304 23.88 -8.08 24.05
CA GLY A 304 24.87 -9.13 24.31
C GLY A 304 26.29 -8.63 24.02
N LYS A 305 26.90 -9.10 22.93
CA LYS A 305 28.24 -8.67 22.47
C LYS A 305 28.20 -7.75 21.25
N THR A 306 27.02 -7.33 20.83
CA THR A 306 26.79 -6.55 19.62
C THR A 306 26.29 -5.18 19.98
N GLN A 307 26.92 -4.15 19.42
CA GLN A 307 26.41 -2.79 19.41
C GLN A 307 25.45 -2.63 18.23
N ILE A 308 24.19 -2.34 18.53
CA ILE A 308 23.18 -2.01 17.53
C ILE A 308 23.09 -0.50 17.41
N VAL A 309 23.39 0.01 16.23
CA VAL A 309 23.39 1.44 15.90
C VAL A 309 22.08 1.79 15.20
N GLY A 310 21.32 2.71 15.76
CA GLY A 310 20.07 3.23 15.21
C GLY A 310 20.18 4.67 14.73
N ARG A 311 19.03 5.32 14.55
CA ARG A 311 18.91 6.75 14.22
C ARG A 311 17.91 7.43 15.13
N SER A 312 18.16 8.67 15.52
CA SER A 312 17.13 9.48 16.20
C SER A 312 16.24 10.17 15.15
N VAL A 313 14.93 10.06 15.32
CA VAL A 313 13.92 10.70 14.45
C VAL A 313 13.01 11.60 15.28
N TYR A 314 12.51 12.67 14.66
CA TYR A 314 11.53 13.56 15.27
C TYR A 314 10.11 13.04 15.02
N SER A 315 9.29 13.06 16.07
CA SER A 315 7.84 12.91 15.96
C SER A 315 7.18 14.04 16.71
N GLY A 316 6.69 15.04 15.97
CA GLY A 316 6.29 16.33 16.52
C GLY A 316 7.47 17.02 17.23
N LYS A 317 7.32 17.29 18.53
CA LYS A 317 8.36 17.91 19.37
C LYS A 317 9.24 16.90 20.11
N SER A 318 8.91 15.61 20.02
CA SER A 318 9.60 14.53 20.73
C SER A 318 10.63 13.86 19.83
N ILE A 319 11.67 13.29 20.44
CA ILE A 319 12.70 12.52 19.76
C ILE A 319 12.53 11.04 20.12
N VAL A 320 12.64 10.19 19.10
CA VAL A 320 12.54 8.73 19.21
C VAL A 320 13.79 8.12 18.60
N ASN A 321 14.43 7.22 19.34
CA ASN A 321 15.50 6.37 18.84
C ASN A 321 14.89 5.19 18.09
N GLN A 322 15.22 5.08 16.82
CA GLN A 322 14.70 4.10 15.89
C GLN A 322 15.80 3.12 15.48
N PHE A 323 15.49 1.83 15.56
CA PHE A 323 16.35 0.73 15.13
C PHE A 323 15.55 -0.15 14.17
N LEU A 324 15.87 -0.09 12.88
CA LEU A 324 15.18 -0.82 11.82
C LEU A 324 15.97 -2.05 11.39
N ALA A 325 15.25 -3.12 11.04
CA ALA A 325 15.82 -4.38 10.59
C ALA A 325 16.77 -5.03 11.62
N VAL A 326 16.38 -5.13 12.89
CA VAL A 326 17.13 -5.87 13.91
C VAL A 326 16.87 -7.39 13.76
N PRO A 327 17.88 -8.21 13.40
CA PRO A 327 17.68 -9.64 13.17
C PRO A 327 17.47 -10.40 14.48
N TYR A 328 16.37 -11.16 14.56
CA TYR A 328 16.09 -12.01 15.73
C TYR A 328 16.38 -13.49 15.49
N ALA A 329 16.42 -13.93 14.23
CA ALA A 329 16.67 -15.31 13.83
C ALA A 329 17.69 -15.41 12.68
N GLU A 330 18.22 -16.61 12.46
CA GLU A 330 18.97 -16.93 11.25
C GLU A 330 18.06 -16.87 10.01
N PRO A 331 18.61 -16.54 8.81
CA PRO A 331 17.81 -16.41 7.61
C PRO A 331 17.23 -17.78 7.26
N PRO A 332 15.90 -17.91 7.09
CA PRO A 332 15.24 -19.20 6.86
C PRO A 332 15.38 -19.69 5.41
N ILE A 333 16.60 -19.64 4.87
CA ILE A 333 16.94 -19.96 3.48
C ILE A 333 17.54 -21.37 3.35
N GLY A 334 17.46 -21.93 2.13
CA GLY A 334 18.04 -23.24 1.82
C GLY A 334 17.50 -24.34 2.73
N GLN A 335 18.37 -24.96 3.53
CA GLN A 335 17.97 -26.04 4.46
C GLN A 335 17.08 -25.57 5.62
N LEU A 336 17.05 -24.27 5.91
CA LEU A 336 16.19 -23.69 6.96
C LEU A 336 14.80 -23.31 6.44
N ARG A 337 14.57 -23.36 5.11
CA ARG A 337 13.23 -23.14 4.56
C ARG A 337 12.28 -24.21 5.08
N PHE A 338 11.10 -23.76 5.53
CA PHE A 338 10.03 -24.51 6.22
C PHE A 338 10.35 -25.00 7.64
N LYS A 339 11.57 -24.82 8.15
CA LYS A 339 11.93 -25.23 9.52
C LYS A 339 11.55 -24.16 10.54
N LYS A 340 11.43 -24.55 11.81
CA LYS A 340 11.35 -23.60 12.95
C LYS A 340 12.51 -22.59 12.86
N PRO A 341 12.31 -21.30 13.21
CA PRO A 341 13.38 -20.32 13.24
C PRO A 341 14.49 -20.78 14.20
N VAL A 342 15.73 -20.47 13.83
CA VAL A 342 16.89 -20.69 14.68
C VAL A 342 17.29 -19.34 15.24
N ALA A 343 17.37 -19.24 16.58
CA ALA A 343 17.84 -18.04 17.25
C ALA A 343 19.15 -17.54 16.62
N ARG A 344 19.24 -16.23 16.33
CA ARG A 344 20.44 -15.64 15.74
C ARG A 344 21.63 -15.82 16.68
N LYS A 345 22.64 -16.59 16.27
CA LYS A 345 23.78 -16.93 17.15
C LYS A 345 24.89 -15.89 17.10
N VAL A 346 25.15 -15.36 15.92
CA VAL A 346 26.26 -14.44 15.68
C VAL A 346 25.72 -13.19 15.01
N LEU A 347 25.86 -12.08 15.72
CA LEU A 347 25.82 -10.77 15.13
C LEU A 347 27.24 -10.21 15.11
N PRO A 348 27.58 -9.38 14.10
CA PRO A 348 28.82 -8.61 14.13
C PRO A 348 28.93 -7.83 15.45
N SER A 349 30.13 -7.48 15.87
CA SER A 349 30.31 -6.63 17.07
C SER A 349 29.63 -5.27 16.93
N LEU A 350 29.40 -4.82 15.69
CA LEU A 350 28.70 -3.59 15.35
C LEU A 350 27.68 -3.86 14.23
N TYR A 351 26.40 -3.55 14.46
CA TYR A 351 25.31 -3.77 13.51
C TYR A 351 24.51 -2.47 13.29
N TYR A 352 24.38 -2.04 12.03
CA TYR A 352 23.66 -0.83 11.66
C TYR A 352 22.19 -1.13 11.36
N ALA A 353 21.33 -0.87 12.34
CA ALA A 353 19.88 -1.02 12.26
C ALA A 353 19.23 0.26 11.70
N LEU A 354 19.63 0.64 10.49
CA LEU A 354 19.25 1.93 9.90
C LEU A 354 18.15 1.80 8.85
N ASN A 355 18.11 0.72 8.08
CA ASN A 355 17.27 0.62 6.88
C ASN A 355 16.08 -0.31 7.10
N ASN A 356 15.03 -0.12 6.31
CA ASN A 356 13.87 -1.01 6.34
C ASN A 356 14.29 -2.47 6.05
N PRO A 357 13.67 -3.45 6.72
CA PRO A 357 13.95 -4.86 6.48
C PRO A 357 13.36 -5.31 5.13
N PRO A 358 13.91 -6.37 4.52
CA PRO A 358 13.25 -7.05 3.41
C PRO A 358 11.84 -7.51 3.79
N VAL A 359 10.94 -7.46 2.81
CA VAL A 359 9.58 -7.99 2.93
C VAL A 359 9.63 -9.50 2.83
N CYS A 360 8.99 -10.23 3.75
CA CYS A 360 8.86 -11.68 3.59
C CYS A 360 8.14 -12.01 2.29
N TRP A 361 8.62 -13.03 1.57
CA TRP A 361 8.04 -13.45 0.30
C TRP A 361 6.52 -13.62 0.38
N GLN A 362 5.85 -12.88 -0.50
CA GLN A 362 4.42 -12.84 -0.69
C GLN A 362 4.16 -12.34 -2.11
N LYS A 363 3.05 -12.70 -2.73
CA LYS A 363 2.64 -12.19 -4.03
C LYS A 363 1.14 -12.05 -4.04
N SER A 364 0.63 -10.99 -4.65
CA SER A 364 -0.80 -10.86 -4.92
C SER A 364 -1.02 -10.31 -6.32
N MET A 365 -1.99 -10.87 -7.03
CA MET A 365 -2.49 -10.31 -8.30
C MET A 365 -3.55 -9.22 -8.11
N TYR A 366 -4.00 -9.01 -6.87
CA TYR A 366 -5.01 -8.01 -6.50
C TYR A 366 -4.47 -6.99 -5.48
N PRO A 367 -5.02 -5.76 -5.45
CA PRO A 367 -4.46 -4.68 -4.64
C PRO A 367 -4.96 -4.73 -3.18
N PHE A 368 -4.74 -5.85 -2.48
CA PHE A 368 -5.07 -5.94 -1.04
C PHE A 368 -4.32 -4.85 -0.25
N PRO A 369 -4.98 -4.06 0.62
CA PRO A 369 -4.29 -3.02 1.39
C PRO A 369 -3.17 -3.54 2.30
N TRP A 370 -3.27 -4.80 2.75
CA TRP A 370 -2.26 -5.46 3.57
C TRP A 370 -1.11 -6.06 2.77
N TYR A 371 -1.18 -6.09 1.43
CA TYR A 371 -0.09 -6.58 0.59
C TYR A 371 0.97 -5.49 0.42
N ASP A 372 2.24 -5.85 0.63
CA ASP A 372 3.36 -4.95 0.39
C ASP A 372 3.89 -5.14 -1.05
N PRO A 373 3.68 -4.16 -1.95
CA PRO A 373 4.08 -4.27 -3.34
C PRO A 373 5.58 -4.05 -3.56
N SER A 374 6.36 -3.79 -2.51
CA SER A 374 7.81 -3.52 -2.63
C SER A 374 8.53 -4.60 -3.43
N PRO A 375 9.47 -4.22 -4.32
CA PRO A 375 10.31 -5.19 -5.02
C PRO A 375 11.34 -5.86 -4.09
N LEU A 376 11.55 -5.34 -2.87
CA LEU A 376 12.54 -5.84 -1.90
C LEU A 376 12.02 -7.05 -1.11
N LYS A 377 11.57 -8.09 -1.82
CA LYS A 377 11.10 -9.35 -1.22
C LYS A 377 12.26 -10.34 -1.07
N ASP A 378 12.40 -10.90 0.11
CA ASP A 378 13.46 -11.87 0.43
C ASP A 378 12.95 -12.91 1.44
N GLU A 379 13.56 -14.10 1.45
CA GLU A 379 13.33 -15.11 2.48
C GLU A 379 14.11 -14.78 3.74
N ASN A 380 15.24 -14.08 3.61
CA ASN A 380 15.92 -13.42 4.70
C ASN A 380 15.11 -12.20 5.15
N CYS A 381 14.03 -12.43 5.91
CA CYS A 381 13.08 -11.40 6.31
C CYS A 381 12.76 -11.36 7.82
N LEU A 382 13.41 -12.22 8.63
CA LEU A 382 13.13 -12.37 10.07
C LEU A 382 13.79 -11.24 10.91
N TYR A 383 13.18 -10.06 10.85
CA TYR A 383 13.65 -8.85 11.51
C TYR A 383 12.57 -8.19 12.39
N LEU A 384 13.02 -7.40 13.36
CA LEU A 384 12.23 -6.48 14.17
C LEU A 384 12.52 -5.04 13.78
N ASN A 385 11.55 -4.15 13.97
CA ASN A 385 11.81 -2.71 14.08
C ASN A 385 11.47 -2.27 15.51
N ILE A 386 12.27 -1.38 16.08
CA ILE A 386 12.15 -0.90 17.45
C ILE A 386 12.16 0.63 17.47
N TRP A 387 11.17 1.23 18.12
CA TRP A 387 11.12 2.66 18.40
C TRP A 387 11.08 2.87 19.91
N SER A 388 12.08 3.57 20.44
CA SER A 388 12.22 3.87 21.86
C SER A 388 12.30 5.38 22.10
N PRO A 389 11.49 5.97 23.00
CA PRO A 389 11.60 7.38 23.36
C PRO A 389 13.02 7.77 23.81
N GLU A 390 13.49 8.98 23.49
CA GLU A 390 14.86 9.43 23.86
C GLU A 390 15.11 9.38 25.39
N ASN A 391 14.07 9.52 26.20
CA ASN A 391 14.15 9.46 27.66
C ASN A 391 14.16 8.03 28.24
N ALA A 392 13.99 6.98 27.42
CA ALA A 392 13.94 5.59 27.86
C ALA A 392 15.34 5.14 28.30
N SER A 393 15.43 4.49 29.46
CA SER A 393 16.70 4.05 30.02
C SER A 393 16.50 2.90 31.01
N PRO A 394 17.57 2.24 31.48
CA PRO A 394 17.47 1.23 32.54
C PRO A 394 16.83 1.74 33.84
N THR A 395 16.87 3.06 34.10
CA THR A 395 16.25 3.70 35.28
C THR A 395 14.87 4.30 34.99
N ASN A 396 14.52 4.48 33.71
CA ASN A 396 13.22 4.97 33.24
C ASN A 396 12.62 3.94 32.27
N LYS A 397 12.33 2.74 32.80
CA LYS A 397 11.82 1.63 31.99
C LYS A 397 10.43 1.91 31.44
N LYS A 398 10.24 1.66 30.15
CA LYS A 398 8.99 1.89 29.41
C LYS A 398 8.23 0.59 29.19
N ALA A 399 6.90 0.66 29.16
CA ALA A 399 6.08 -0.45 28.68
C ALA A 399 6.41 -0.74 27.21
N VAL A 400 6.18 -1.98 26.75
CA VAL A 400 6.52 -2.42 25.41
C VAL A 400 5.27 -2.94 24.71
N ILE A 401 4.96 -2.42 23.52
CA ILE A 401 3.99 -3.02 22.61
C ILE A 401 4.77 -3.83 21.57
N TYR A 402 4.53 -5.15 21.53
CA TYR A 402 5.04 -6.05 20.51
C TYR A 402 3.92 -6.35 19.50
N PHE A 403 3.97 -5.65 18.37
CA PHE A 403 2.91 -5.62 17.38
C PHE A 403 3.17 -6.60 16.23
N ILE A 404 2.16 -7.41 15.94
CA ILE A 404 2.14 -8.41 14.87
C ILE A 404 1.21 -7.90 13.76
N HIS A 405 1.74 -7.76 12.55
CA HIS A 405 0.95 -7.27 11.42
C HIS A 405 -0.10 -8.29 10.95
N GLY A 406 -1.18 -7.78 10.35
CA GLY A 406 -2.23 -8.59 9.73
C GLY A 406 -1.89 -9.08 8.32
N GLY A 407 -2.92 -9.44 7.56
CA GLY A 407 -2.81 -9.91 6.16
C GLY A 407 -3.12 -11.40 5.94
N GLY A 408 -3.96 -12.00 6.79
CA GLY A 408 -4.49 -13.35 6.58
C GLY A 408 -3.44 -14.47 6.58
N PHE A 409 -2.29 -14.25 7.24
CA PHE A 409 -1.10 -15.12 7.21
C PHE A 409 -0.45 -15.25 5.83
N ARG A 410 -0.88 -14.47 4.86
CA ARG A 410 -0.46 -14.52 3.46
C ARG A 410 0.29 -13.27 3.01
N PHE A 411 -0.12 -12.12 3.53
CA PHE A 411 0.40 -10.80 3.22
C PHE A 411 0.83 -10.07 4.49
N GLY A 412 1.53 -8.95 4.31
CA GLY A 412 1.89 -8.06 5.41
C GLY A 412 3.39 -7.88 5.54
N SER A 413 3.78 -6.75 6.12
CA SER A 413 5.18 -6.41 6.33
C SER A 413 5.29 -5.27 7.33
N ILE A 414 6.31 -5.32 8.19
CA ILE A 414 6.64 -4.21 9.10
C ILE A 414 7.24 -2.98 8.41
N MET A 415 7.41 -3.03 7.09
CA MET A 415 7.81 -1.87 6.28
C MET A 415 6.61 -1.00 5.86
N GLN A 416 5.37 -1.50 5.99
CA GLN A 416 4.20 -0.71 5.62
C GLN A 416 4.12 0.57 6.45
N LYS A 417 3.79 1.68 5.77
CA LYS A 417 3.73 3.02 6.38
C LYS A 417 2.76 3.07 7.56
N ALA A 418 1.67 2.28 7.52
CA ALA A 418 0.69 2.18 8.59
C ALA A 418 1.28 1.65 9.91
N TYR A 419 2.43 0.96 9.89
CA TYR A 419 3.10 0.42 11.08
C TYR A 419 4.34 1.22 11.50
N PHE A 420 4.48 2.47 11.04
CA PHE A 420 5.58 3.32 11.45
C PHE A 420 5.41 3.75 12.91
N GLY A 421 6.14 3.11 13.83
CA GLY A 421 5.92 3.20 15.28
C GLY A 421 6.34 4.48 15.99
N ALA A 422 7.00 5.44 15.31
CA ALA A 422 7.54 6.62 15.99
C ALA A 422 6.49 7.52 16.66
N PRO A 423 5.32 7.82 16.06
CA PRO A 423 4.29 8.62 16.72
C PRO A 423 3.68 7.92 17.93
N LEU A 424 3.40 6.61 17.83
CA LEU A 424 2.93 5.81 18.97
C LEU A 424 3.97 5.77 20.10
N ALA A 425 5.25 5.56 19.79
CA ALA A 425 6.31 5.58 20.80
C ALA A 425 6.45 6.97 21.47
N ALA A 426 6.44 8.04 20.67
CA ALA A 426 6.62 9.41 21.13
C ALA A 426 5.44 9.93 21.98
N HIS A 427 4.21 9.76 21.49
CA HIS A 427 3.02 10.28 22.15
C HIS A 427 2.60 9.35 23.31
N GLY A 428 2.68 8.04 23.08
CA GLY A 428 2.37 7.03 24.08
C GLY A 428 3.42 6.88 25.18
N ASP A 429 4.61 7.48 25.05
CA ASP A 429 5.76 7.32 25.96
C ASP A 429 6.00 5.84 26.34
N LEU A 430 6.14 5.00 25.30
CA LEU A 430 6.36 3.56 25.40
C LEU A 430 7.25 3.07 24.25
N ILE A 431 7.76 1.84 24.35
CA ILE A 431 8.53 1.22 23.27
C ILE A 431 7.58 0.47 22.34
N VAL A 432 7.74 0.69 21.04
CA VAL A 432 7.03 -0.06 20.00
C VAL A 432 8.00 -0.99 19.31
N VAL A 433 7.64 -2.28 19.24
CA VAL A 433 8.35 -3.28 18.46
C VAL A 433 7.38 -3.86 17.44
N THR A 434 7.77 -3.92 16.17
CA THR A 434 7.01 -4.62 15.12
C THR A 434 7.82 -5.81 14.62
N VAL A 435 7.18 -6.96 14.40
CA VAL A 435 7.85 -8.20 13.95
C VAL A 435 7.42 -8.64 12.54
N ASN A 436 8.39 -8.95 11.69
CA ASN A 436 8.15 -9.71 10.45
C ASN A 436 8.15 -11.21 10.77
N TYR A 437 7.31 -11.97 10.09
CA TYR A 437 7.24 -13.43 10.18
C TYR A 437 6.94 -14.05 8.81
N ARG A 438 7.32 -15.31 8.58
CA ARG A 438 7.06 -15.97 7.30
C ARG A 438 5.56 -16.16 7.04
N LEU A 439 5.18 -16.02 5.77
CA LEU A 439 3.79 -16.01 5.30
C LEU A 439 3.53 -17.18 4.32
N GLY A 440 2.25 -17.50 4.09
CA GLY A 440 1.79 -18.50 3.12
C GLY A 440 2.52 -19.84 3.26
N ALA A 441 2.89 -20.45 2.13
CA ALA A 441 3.63 -21.71 2.12
C ALA A 441 4.98 -21.64 2.87
N PHE A 442 5.64 -20.49 2.90
CA PHE A 442 6.92 -20.34 3.62
C PHE A 442 6.76 -20.44 5.14
N GLY A 443 5.62 -19.96 5.66
CA GLY A 443 5.31 -19.90 7.09
C GLY A 443 4.46 -21.05 7.62
N PHE A 444 3.67 -21.69 6.78
CA PHE A 444 2.58 -22.55 7.25
C PHE A 444 2.44 -23.88 6.51
N LEU A 445 3.24 -24.15 5.47
CA LEU A 445 3.31 -25.48 4.87
C LEU A 445 3.78 -26.51 5.90
N THR A 446 3.11 -27.66 5.91
CA THR A 446 3.47 -28.80 6.75
C THR A 446 3.69 -30.04 5.89
N ALA A 447 4.64 -30.87 6.31
CA ALA A 447 4.77 -32.25 5.89
C ALA A 447 4.66 -33.21 7.09
N ASP A 448 4.21 -32.68 8.24
CA ASP A 448 4.15 -33.39 9.54
C ASP A 448 5.49 -34.03 9.93
N THR A 449 6.57 -33.28 9.76
CA THR A 449 7.94 -33.68 10.14
C THR A 449 8.66 -32.52 10.80
N GLU A 450 9.77 -32.79 11.50
CA GLU A 450 10.64 -31.73 12.07
C GLU A 450 11.14 -30.73 11.00
N ASP A 451 11.25 -31.20 9.76
CA ASP A 451 11.76 -30.47 8.61
C ASP A 451 10.74 -29.51 7.97
N ALA A 452 9.45 -29.71 8.25
CA ALA A 452 8.33 -28.83 7.89
C ALA A 452 7.14 -29.12 8.83
N PRO A 453 7.15 -28.61 10.08
CA PRO A 453 6.15 -28.98 11.09
C PRO A 453 4.83 -28.19 10.97
N GLY A 454 4.74 -27.25 10.01
CA GLY A 454 3.69 -26.23 9.99
C GLY A 454 3.89 -25.15 11.07
N ASN A 455 3.08 -24.09 11.00
CA ASN A 455 3.11 -22.96 11.94
C ASN A 455 4.47 -22.25 12.13
N VAL A 456 5.45 -22.43 11.24
CA VAL A 456 6.76 -21.81 11.42
C VAL A 456 6.71 -20.29 11.42
N GLY A 457 5.71 -19.68 10.78
CA GLY A 457 5.40 -18.25 10.93
C GLY A 457 4.96 -17.85 12.35
N LEU A 458 4.25 -18.70 13.09
CA LEU A 458 3.97 -18.44 14.52
C LEU A 458 5.21 -18.67 15.39
N TYR A 459 6.05 -19.65 15.06
CA TYR A 459 7.33 -19.83 15.74
C TYR A 459 8.26 -18.62 15.49
N ASP A 460 8.24 -18.01 14.31
CA ASP A 460 8.97 -16.77 13.99
C ASP A 460 8.56 -15.64 14.94
N ILE A 461 7.26 -15.41 15.10
CA ILE A 461 6.71 -14.41 16.03
C ILE A 461 7.16 -14.71 17.47
N LEU A 462 7.10 -15.98 17.89
CA LEU A 462 7.52 -16.41 19.23
C LEU A 462 9.02 -16.21 19.45
N GLU A 463 9.86 -16.50 18.45
CA GLU A 463 11.31 -16.30 18.55
C GLU A 463 11.67 -14.81 18.62
N GLY A 464 10.98 -13.96 17.86
CA GLY A 464 11.10 -12.50 18.00
C GLY A 464 10.69 -12.03 19.40
N LEU A 465 9.61 -12.59 19.97
CA LEU A 465 9.16 -12.26 21.32
C LEU A 465 10.17 -12.71 22.38
N LYS A 466 10.78 -13.88 22.23
CA LYS A 466 11.88 -14.34 23.11
C LYS A 466 13.10 -13.42 23.01
N TRP A 467 13.43 -12.96 21.81
CA TRP A 467 14.50 -11.98 21.61
C TRP A 467 14.19 -10.66 22.33
N VAL A 468 12.96 -10.15 22.19
CA VAL A 468 12.51 -8.92 22.87
C VAL A 468 12.55 -9.10 24.39
N ASN A 469 11.97 -10.17 24.92
CA ASN A 469 12.00 -10.46 26.35
C ASN A 469 13.44 -10.52 26.90
N LYS A 470 14.39 -11.03 26.11
CA LYS A 470 15.79 -11.12 26.50
C LYS A 470 16.54 -9.79 26.48
N TYR A 471 16.24 -8.89 25.54
CA TYR A 471 17.11 -7.74 25.22
C TYR A 471 16.44 -6.36 25.31
N ILE A 472 15.12 -6.27 25.45
CA ILE A 472 14.43 -4.97 25.36
C ILE A 472 14.80 -3.99 26.48
N GLU A 473 15.32 -4.49 27.62
CA GLU A 473 15.83 -3.63 28.70
C GLU A 473 16.98 -2.73 28.25
N ALA A 474 17.82 -3.20 27.31
CA ALA A 474 18.91 -2.42 26.74
C ALA A 474 18.39 -1.20 25.96
N PHE A 475 17.16 -1.30 25.43
CA PHE A 475 16.46 -0.20 24.75
C PHE A 475 15.63 0.66 25.72
N GLY A 476 15.71 0.42 27.03
CA GLY A 476 14.91 1.07 28.06
C GLY A 476 13.53 0.45 28.28
N GLY A 477 13.31 -0.78 27.82
CA GLY A 477 12.04 -1.49 27.98
C GLY A 477 11.90 -2.23 29.31
N ASP A 478 10.65 -2.49 29.69
CA ASP A 478 10.29 -3.28 30.86
C ASP A 478 9.78 -4.66 30.46
N THR A 479 10.56 -5.69 30.78
CA THR A 479 10.23 -7.09 30.45
C THR A 479 8.97 -7.59 31.15
N SER A 480 8.57 -6.96 32.26
CA SER A 480 7.34 -7.27 33.00
C SER A 480 6.09 -6.57 32.43
N ARG A 481 6.26 -5.63 31.49
CA ARG A 481 5.18 -4.86 30.85
C ARG A 481 5.21 -4.96 29.33
N ILE A 482 5.49 -6.16 28.82
CA ILE A 482 5.33 -6.48 27.40
C ILE A 482 3.85 -6.78 27.12
N THR A 483 3.29 -6.07 26.15
CA THR A 483 1.93 -6.25 25.64
C THR A 483 1.99 -6.81 24.23
N LEU A 484 1.41 -7.98 24.03
CA LEU A 484 1.28 -8.60 22.71
C LEU A 484 0.11 -7.93 21.97
N ALA A 485 0.32 -7.42 20.77
CA ALA A 485 -0.71 -6.72 20.01
C ALA A 485 -0.73 -7.17 18.56
N GLY A 486 -1.87 -7.05 17.89
CA GLY A 486 -1.94 -7.26 16.45
C GLY A 486 -3.31 -7.01 15.87
N GLN A 487 -3.37 -6.95 14.54
CA GLN A 487 -4.59 -6.73 13.77
C GLN A 487 -4.91 -7.89 12.83
N GLY A 488 -6.18 -8.28 12.73
CA GLY A 488 -6.66 -9.35 11.86
C GLY A 488 -5.92 -10.66 12.15
N ALA A 489 -5.18 -11.18 11.17
CA ALA A 489 -4.33 -12.37 11.36
C ALA A 489 -3.24 -12.17 12.42
N GLY A 490 -2.71 -10.95 12.60
CA GLY A 490 -1.78 -10.62 13.67
C GLY A 490 -2.45 -10.66 15.04
N SER A 491 -3.72 -10.25 15.14
CA SER A 491 -4.54 -10.41 16.35
C SER A 491 -4.77 -11.91 16.64
N SER A 492 -5.12 -12.69 15.62
CA SER A 492 -5.26 -14.14 15.77
C SER A 492 -3.95 -14.81 16.17
N ALA A 493 -2.80 -14.37 15.66
CA ALA A 493 -1.48 -14.85 16.08
C ALA A 493 -1.18 -14.50 17.54
N ALA A 494 -1.45 -13.26 17.95
CA ALA A 494 -1.34 -12.82 19.34
C ALA A 494 -2.20 -13.69 20.26
N ALA A 495 -3.44 -13.95 19.85
CA ALA A 495 -4.37 -14.78 20.60
C ALA A 495 -3.93 -16.24 20.69
N LEU A 496 -3.52 -16.86 19.59
CA LEU A 496 -3.01 -18.23 19.58
C LEU A 496 -1.77 -18.37 20.46
N LEU A 497 -0.82 -17.44 20.36
CA LEU A 497 0.35 -17.42 21.23
C LEU A 497 -0.03 -17.20 22.70
N SER A 498 -1.07 -16.42 23.00
CA SER A 498 -1.52 -16.25 24.39
C SER A 498 -2.04 -17.56 25.03
N THR A 499 -2.50 -18.51 24.21
CA THR A 499 -2.90 -19.85 24.64
C THR A 499 -1.75 -20.88 24.58
N SER A 500 -0.61 -20.51 24.01
CA SER A 500 0.52 -21.42 23.82
C SER A 500 1.31 -21.62 25.12
N PRO A 501 1.62 -22.87 25.52
CA PRO A 501 2.51 -23.11 26.66
C PRO A 501 3.92 -22.55 26.43
N LEU A 502 4.35 -22.42 25.17
CA LEU A 502 5.69 -21.94 24.82
C LEU A 502 5.86 -20.42 24.96
N ALA A 503 4.76 -19.66 25.02
CA ALA A 503 4.79 -18.21 25.19
C ALA A 503 4.58 -17.76 26.65
N LYS A 504 4.32 -18.71 27.57
CA LYS A 504 4.02 -18.44 28.97
C LYS A 504 5.15 -17.65 29.63
N GLY A 505 4.79 -16.51 30.23
CA GLY A 505 5.73 -15.65 30.96
C GLY A 505 6.55 -14.69 30.09
N LEU A 506 6.34 -14.65 28.77
CA LEU A 506 7.05 -13.73 27.88
C LEU A 506 6.37 -12.35 27.74
N PHE A 507 5.10 -12.26 28.10
CA PHE A 507 4.29 -11.05 28.02
C PHE A 507 3.25 -11.02 29.15
N GLN A 508 2.70 -9.83 29.42
CA GLN A 508 1.76 -9.59 30.51
C GLN A 508 0.32 -9.38 30.02
N ARG A 509 0.14 -8.71 28.87
CA ARG A 509 -1.18 -8.25 28.37
C ARG A 509 -1.35 -8.51 26.89
N VAL A 510 -2.59 -8.47 26.41
CA VAL A 510 -2.91 -8.67 25.00
C VAL A 510 -3.86 -7.59 24.47
N ILE A 511 -3.57 -7.07 23.28
CA ILE A 511 -4.45 -6.22 22.49
C ILE A 511 -4.84 -6.98 21.21
N MET A 512 -6.14 -7.15 20.96
CA MET A 512 -6.68 -7.91 19.85
C MET A 512 -7.57 -7.05 18.96
N GLU A 513 -7.05 -6.63 17.82
CA GLU A 513 -7.78 -5.80 16.85
C GLU A 513 -8.36 -6.70 15.75
N SER A 514 -9.67 -6.93 15.79
CA SER A 514 -10.40 -7.59 14.70
C SER A 514 -9.95 -9.05 14.42
N GLY A 515 -9.58 -9.80 15.47
CA GLY A 515 -9.21 -11.22 15.37
C GLY A 515 -9.14 -11.92 16.74
N SER A 516 -9.26 -13.25 16.77
CA SER A 516 -9.35 -14.07 17.99
C SER A 516 -8.80 -15.49 17.75
N PRO A 517 -8.57 -16.32 18.80
CA PRO A 517 -8.07 -17.68 18.63
C PRO A 517 -9.16 -18.65 18.15
N SER A 518 -10.43 -18.27 18.23
CA SER A 518 -11.60 -18.99 17.70
C SER A 518 -11.95 -18.61 16.26
N TYR A 519 -11.03 -17.97 15.52
CA TYR A 519 -11.26 -17.69 14.11
C TYR A 519 -11.59 -19.00 13.36
N PRO A 520 -12.74 -19.11 12.67
CA PRO A 520 -13.18 -20.35 12.03
C PRO A 520 -12.24 -20.84 10.90
N GLY A 521 -11.29 -20.01 10.49
CA GLY A 521 -10.19 -20.42 9.61
C GLY A 521 -8.94 -20.88 10.37
N ASN A 522 -9.04 -21.49 11.55
CA ASN A 522 -7.96 -22.29 12.12
C ASN A 522 -8.18 -23.76 11.72
N GLY A 523 -7.13 -24.39 11.19
CA GLY A 523 -7.24 -25.66 10.47
C GLY A 523 -6.74 -26.84 11.28
N THR A 524 -7.10 -28.04 10.85
CA THR A 524 -6.38 -29.25 11.26
C THR A 524 -5.11 -29.39 10.42
N ILE A 525 -4.20 -30.26 10.87
CA ILE A 525 -2.98 -30.54 10.12
C ILE A 525 -3.27 -31.11 8.72
N GLU A 526 -4.35 -31.88 8.57
CA GLU A 526 -4.76 -32.51 7.31
C GLU A 526 -5.03 -31.48 6.21
N LEU A 527 -5.70 -30.36 6.54
CA LEU A 527 -5.97 -29.31 5.57
C LEU A 527 -4.68 -28.70 5.01
N ASN A 528 -3.70 -28.41 5.87
CA ASN A 528 -2.43 -27.86 5.42
C ASN A 528 -1.57 -28.91 4.68
N LEU A 529 -1.71 -30.19 5.00
CA LEU A 529 -1.08 -31.29 4.26
C LEU A 529 -1.66 -31.39 2.83
N ASP A 530 -2.98 -31.31 2.67
CA ASP A 530 -3.65 -31.35 1.36
C ASP A 530 -3.24 -30.16 0.49
N ILE A 531 -3.21 -28.94 1.06
CA ILE A 531 -2.75 -27.75 0.35
C ILE A 531 -1.25 -27.87 0.02
N GLY A 532 -0.43 -28.35 0.97
CA GLY A 532 1.00 -28.61 0.75
C GLY A 532 1.26 -29.61 -0.37
N GLN A 533 0.48 -30.69 -0.46
CA GLN A 533 0.52 -31.67 -1.53
C GLN A 533 0.18 -31.02 -2.88
N MET A 534 -0.92 -30.26 -2.94
CA MET A 534 -1.34 -29.55 -4.14
C MET A 534 -0.31 -28.53 -4.66
N VAL A 535 0.40 -27.85 -3.76
CA VAL A 535 1.52 -26.97 -4.12
C VAL A 535 2.70 -27.78 -4.65
N ALA A 536 3.04 -28.88 -3.98
CA ALA A 536 4.15 -29.74 -4.39
C ALA A 536 3.93 -30.38 -5.77
N GLU A 537 2.71 -30.80 -6.09
CA GLU A 537 2.36 -31.34 -7.42
C GLU A 537 2.49 -30.29 -8.53
N ARG A 538 1.98 -29.07 -8.30
CA ARG A 538 2.08 -27.95 -9.26
C ARG A 538 3.51 -27.49 -9.51
N LEU A 539 4.41 -27.75 -8.55
CA LEU A 539 5.85 -27.50 -8.67
C LEU A 539 6.64 -28.74 -9.12
N PHE A 540 5.96 -29.82 -9.50
CA PHE A 540 6.55 -31.09 -9.94
C PHE A 540 7.47 -31.74 -8.89
N CYS A 541 7.25 -31.43 -7.61
CA CYS A 541 7.96 -32.01 -6.47
C CYS A 541 7.26 -33.24 -5.87
N ALA A 542 5.97 -33.41 -6.15
CA ALA A 542 5.18 -34.56 -5.73
C ALA A 542 4.42 -35.20 -6.91
N SER A 543 3.99 -36.44 -6.72
CA SER A 543 3.19 -37.23 -7.66
C SER A 543 2.29 -38.21 -6.90
N GLU A 544 1.45 -38.95 -7.62
CA GLU A 544 0.58 -39.99 -7.04
C GLU A 544 1.34 -41.02 -6.19
N THR A 545 2.58 -41.35 -6.55
CA THR A 545 3.41 -42.34 -5.84
C THR A 545 4.41 -41.70 -4.86
N GLN A 546 4.70 -40.40 -5.02
CA GLN A 546 5.61 -39.64 -4.17
C GLN A 546 4.89 -38.42 -3.58
N THR A 547 4.13 -38.63 -2.51
CA THR A 547 3.37 -37.58 -1.83
C THR A 547 4.16 -36.94 -0.68
N ILE A 548 3.71 -35.78 -0.21
CA ILE A 548 4.25 -35.06 0.94
C ILE A 548 4.19 -35.91 2.21
N GLN A 549 3.20 -36.78 2.35
CA GLN A 549 3.05 -37.70 3.49
C GLN A 549 3.87 -38.99 3.33
N ASN A 550 3.90 -39.61 2.13
CA ASN A 550 4.60 -40.89 1.91
C ASN A 550 6.12 -40.72 1.70
N SER A 551 6.55 -39.57 1.19
CA SER A 551 7.96 -39.30 0.87
C SER A 551 8.39 -37.87 1.23
N PRO A 552 8.14 -37.40 2.47
CA PRO A 552 8.34 -36.01 2.88
C PRO A 552 9.76 -35.50 2.61
N ALA A 553 10.79 -36.31 2.91
CA ALA A 553 12.18 -35.91 2.72
C ALA A 553 12.53 -35.61 1.24
N LYS A 554 11.98 -36.37 0.28
CA LYS A 554 12.20 -36.14 -1.16
C LYS A 554 11.44 -34.92 -1.65
N VAL A 555 10.17 -34.80 -1.25
CA VAL A 555 9.30 -33.68 -1.63
C VAL A 555 9.87 -32.36 -1.08
N LEU A 556 10.22 -32.31 0.21
CA LEU A 556 10.80 -31.12 0.83
C LEU A 556 12.16 -30.75 0.23
N LYS A 557 13.01 -31.74 -0.09
CA LYS A 557 14.28 -31.47 -0.78
C LYS A 557 14.05 -30.79 -2.13
N CYS A 558 13.04 -31.22 -2.89
CA CYS A 558 12.66 -30.56 -4.14
C CYS A 558 12.12 -29.15 -3.88
N LEU A 559 11.17 -28.98 -2.97
CA LEU A 559 10.57 -27.68 -2.65
C LEU A 559 11.58 -26.64 -2.13
N ARG A 560 12.63 -27.07 -1.42
CA ARG A 560 13.74 -26.19 -1.00
C ARG A 560 14.60 -25.70 -2.15
N ASN A 561 14.63 -26.41 -3.27
CA ASN A 561 15.36 -26.03 -4.49
C ASN A 561 14.53 -25.16 -5.44
N VAL A 562 13.21 -25.10 -5.27
CA VAL A 562 12.34 -24.18 -6.02
C VAL A 562 12.67 -22.73 -5.67
N THR A 563 12.58 -21.80 -6.61
CA THR A 563 12.77 -20.37 -6.31
C THR A 563 11.63 -19.86 -5.42
N ALA A 564 11.90 -18.87 -4.58
CA ALA A 564 10.86 -18.29 -3.74
C ALA A 564 9.72 -17.67 -4.57
N GLU A 565 10.06 -17.04 -5.70
CA GLU A 565 9.08 -16.53 -6.66
C GLU A 565 8.15 -17.63 -7.19
N SER A 566 8.68 -18.75 -7.71
CA SER A 566 7.83 -19.82 -8.24
C SER A 566 6.92 -20.44 -7.16
N LEU A 567 7.41 -20.57 -5.91
CA LEU A 567 6.59 -21.03 -4.80
C LEU A 567 5.46 -20.03 -4.47
N ALA A 568 5.77 -18.73 -4.46
CA ALA A 568 4.79 -17.69 -4.25
C ALA A 568 3.75 -17.64 -5.38
N ASP A 569 4.18 -17.81 -6.64
CA ASP A 569 3.34 -17.79 -7.84
C ASP A 569 2.32 -18.92 -7.84
N VAL A 570 2.76 -20.15 -7.55
CA VAL A 570 1.88 -21.31 -7.47
C VAL A 570 0.88 -21.14 -6.32
N THR A 571 1.35 -20.67 -5.16
CA THR A 571 0.49 -20.43 -4.00
C THR A 571 -0.55 -19.36 -4.31
N GLU A 572 -0.15 -18.26 -4.94
CA GLU A 572 -1.04 -17.17 -5.36
C GLU A 572 -2.10 -17.65 -6.35
N ALA A 573 -1.70 -18.41 -7.37
CA ALA A 573 -2.59 -18.90 -8.42
C ALA A 573 -3.67 -19.88 -7.92
N MET A 574 -3.43 -20.57 -6.79
CA MET A 574 -4.41 -21.50 -6.21
C MET A 574 -5.64 -20.78 -5.64
N HIS A 575 -5.45 -19.63 -4.98
CA HIS A 575 -6.55 -18.90 -4.34
C HIS A 575 -6.37 -17.37 -4.44
N PRO A 576 -6.36 -16.78 -5.64
CA PRO A 576 -5.94 -15.39 -5.83
C PRO A 576 -6.86 -14.34 -5.17
N LEU A 577 -8.15 -14.68 -5.03
CA LEU A 577 -9.17 -13.81 -4.44
C LEU A 577 -9.34 -14.01 -2.92
N SER A 578 -8.70 -15.03 -2.35
CA SER A 578 -8.77 -15.27 -0.91
C SER A 578 -7.76 -14.36 -0.18
N SER A 579 -8.13 -13.80 0.96
CA SER A 579 -7.14 -13.20 1.85
C SER A 579 -6.44 -14.23 2.74
N VAL A 580 -6.90 -15.49 2.73
CA VAL A 580 -6.47 -16.56 3.63
C VAL A 580 -6.07 -17.79 2.82
N LEU A 581 -4.82 -18.24 2.97
CA LEU A 581 -4.30 -19.45 2.37
C LEU A 581 -3.12 -19.95 3.22
N PHE A 582 -3.16 -21.22 3.62
CA PHE A 582 -2.38 -21.78 4.73
C PHE A 582 -2.64 -21.06 6.05
N ILE A 583 -3.25 -21.78 7.00
CA ILE A 583 -3.73 -21.22 8.25
C ILE A 583 -3.06 -21.90 9.43
N PRO A 584 -3.01 -21.25 10.62
CA PRO A 584 -2.54 -21.91 11.82
C PRO A 584 -3.24 -23.25 12.06
N GLN A 585 -2.44 -24.26 12.42
CA GLN A 585 -2.92 -25.60 12.78
C GLN A 585 -2.71 -25.90 14.26
N PHE A 586 -3.57 -26.72 14.85
CA PHE A 586 -3.40 -27.23 16.22
C PHE A 586 -2.95 -28.71 16.22
N GLY A 587 -2.62 -29.24 17.40
CA GLY A 587 -2.16 -30.62 17.60
C GLY A 587 -0.64 -30.78 17.72
N GLY A 588 0.12 -29.68 17.63
CA GLY A 588 1.57 -29.66 17.80
C GLY A 588 2.03 -29.05 19.13
N GLU A 589 3.35 -29.01 19.35
CA GLU A 589 3.96 -28.45 20.58
C GLU A 589 3.56 -26.98 20.86
N LEU A 590 3.48 -26.16 19.80
CA LEU A 590 3.12 -24.74 19.92
C LEU A 590 1.66 -24.53 20.30
N LEU A 591 0.76 -25.31 19.70
CA LEU A 591 -0.70 -25.21 19.87
C LEU A 591 -1.24 -26.64 20.11
N PRO A 592 -1.08 -27.18 21.33
CA PRO A 592 -1.38 -28.59 21.60
C PRO A 592 -2.88 -28.88 21.57
N ASN A 593 -3.70 -27.89 21.93
CA ASN A 593 -5.15 -28.02 22.01
C ASN A 593 -5.82 -27.22 20.89
N ASP A 594 -6.97 -27.73 20.45
CA ASP A 594 -7.91 -26.98 19.64
C ASP A 594 -8.38 -25.74 20.43
N PRO A 595 -8.11 -24.52 19.93
CA PRO A 595 -8.43 -23.29 20.64
C PRO A 595 -9.93 -23.11 20.84
N GLN A 596 -10.76 -23.57 19.91
CA GLN A 596 -12.22 -23.48 20.05
C GLN A 596 -12.71 -24.37 21.18
N LYS A 597 -12.24 -25.63 21.23
CA LYS A 597 -12.57 -26.55 22.34
C LYS A 597 -12.01 -26.05 23.67
N ALA A 598 -10.81 -25.47 23.68
CA ALA A 598 -10.23 -24.88 24.88
C ALA A 598 -11.12 -23.75 25.44
N LEU A 599 -11.66 -22.90 24.56
CA LEU A 599 -12.60 -21.83 24.94
C LEU A 599 -13.93 -22.38 25.46
N GLN A 600 -14.51 -23.38 24.78
CA GLN A 600 -15.76 -24.02 25.20
C GLN A 600 -15.65 -24.64 26.60
N ASN A 601 -14.53 -25.29 26.87
CA ASN A 601 -14.28 -25.99 28.14
C ASN A 601 -13.74 -25.06 29.24
N GLY A 602 -13.44 -23.79 28.94
CA GLY A 602 -12.77 -22.87 29.87
C GLY A 602 -11.35 -23.29 30.24
N ASN A 603 -10.69 -24.12 29.42
CA ASN A 603 -9.34 -24.64 29.66
C ASN A 603 -8.28 -23.75 29.00
N PHE A 604 -8.26 -22.47 29.37
CA PHE A 604 -7.26 -21.50 28.94
C PHE A 604 -7.12 -20.41 30.00
N THR A 605 -6.01 -19.69 29.99
CA THR A 605 -5.79 -18.53 30.86
C THR A 605 -5.99 -17.26 30.07
N CYS A 606 -6.73 -16.30 30.64
CA CYS A 606 -6.88 -14.98 30.06
C CYS A 606 -5.94 -13.97 30.74
N ASN A 607 -5.19 -13.22 29.94
CA ASN A 607 -4.46 -12.03 30.37
C ASN A 607 -5.39 -10.82 30.44
N ASP A 608 -4.93 -9.68 30.97
CA ASP A 608 -5.61 -8.41 30.72
C ASP A 608 -5.79 -8.24 29.20
N LEU A 609 -7.01 -7.95 28.76
CA LEU A 609 -7.41 -7.97 27.36
C LEU A 609 -8.09 -6.67 26.93
N LEU A 610 -7.52 -6.00 25.93
CA LEU A 610 -8.21 -4.98 25.15
C LEU A 610 -8.55 -5.59 23.80
N ILE A 611 -9.83 -5.66 23.44
CA ILE A 611 -10.28 -6.39 22.24
C ILE A 611 -11.36 -5.63 21.50
N GLY A 612 -11.34 -5.64 20.17
CA GLY A 612 -12.34 -4.93 19.40
C GLY A 612 -12.42 -5.34 17.95
N ASN A 613 -13.27 -4.64 17.21
CA ASN A 613 -13.60 -4.89 15.82
C ASN A 613 -13.90 -3.56 15.13
N THR A 614 -13.82 -3.51 13.81
CA THR A 614 -14.45 -2.41 13.06
C THR A 614 -15.96 -2.63 12.94
N ASN A 615 -16.70 -1.56 12.64
CA ASN A 615 -18.16 -1.65 12.56
C ASN A 615 -18.67 -2.47 11.36
N ASP A 616 -17.92 -2.51 10.25
CA ASP A 616 -18.34 -3.15 9.00
C ASP A 616 -17.33 -4.20 8.51
N GLU A 617 -16.93 -5.12 9.40
CA GLU A 617 -15.90 -6.16 9.19
C GLU A 617 -16.04 -6.97 7.89
N GLY A 618 -17.26 -7.30 7.49
CA GLY A 618 -17.49 -8.19 6.34
C GLY A 618 -17.57 -7.48 4.99
N SER A 619 -17.54 -6.14 4.94
CA SER A 619 -17.74 -5.40 3.69
C SER A 619 -16.64 -5.68 2.67
N TYR A 620 -15.37 -5.72 3.11
CA TYR A 620 -14.27 -6.10 2.22
C TYR A 620 -14.37 -7.54 1.73
N GLN A 621 -14.90 -8.46 2.56
CA GLN A 621 -15.03 -9.85 2.15
C GLN A 621 -16.01 -9.97 0.98
N LEU A 622 -17.12 -9.24 1.00
CA LEU A 622 -18.06 -9.23 -0.12
C LEU A 622 -17.37 -8.80 -1.43
N THR A 623 -16.57 -7.72 -1.39
CA THR A 623 -15.94 -7.19 -2.60
C THR A 623 -14.74 -7.99 -3.08
N THR A 624 -13.90 -8.53 -2.19
CA THR A 624 -12.69 -9.25 -2.59
C THR A 624 -12.99 -10.66 -3.09
N HIS A 625 -14.10 -11.29 -2.68
CA HIS A 625 -14.50 -12.60 -3.22
C HIS A 625 -15.14 -12.47 -4.61
N HIS A 626 -15.78 -11.34 -4.92
CA HIS A 626 -16.47 -11.07 -6.18
C HIS A 626 -16.14 -9.68 -6.76
N PRO A 627 -14.85 -9.41 -7.07
CA PRO A 627 -14.43 -8.09 -7.54
C PRO A 627 -14.93 -7.75 -8.95
N ASP A 628 -15.33 -8.75 -9.73
CA ASP A 628 -16.02 -8.61 -11.02
C ASP A 628 -17.43 -8.02 -10.88
N VAL A 629 -18.09 -8.29 -9.76
CA VAL A 629 -19.45 -7.81 -9.45
C VAL A 629 -19.42 -6.47 -8.71
N TYR A 630 -18.61 -6.38 -7.66
CA TYR A 630 -18.62 -5.23 -6.75
C TYR A 630 -17.50 -4.22 -7.01
N GLY A 631 -16.47 -4.59 -7.78
CA GLY A 631 -15.19 -3.90 -7.83
C GLY A 631 -14.37 -4.22 -6.58
N PHE A 632 -13.06 -4.42 -6.69
CA PHE A 632 -12.23 -4.83 -5.56
C PHE A 632 -12.37 -3.91 -4.33
N PHE A 633 -12.39 -2.59 -4.56
CA PHE A 633 -12.62 -1.56 -3.53
C PHE A 633 -14.09 -1.09 -3.43
N GLY A 634 -15.03 -1.82 -4.02
CA GLY A 634 -16.46 -1.50 -4.01
C GLY A 634 -16.93 -0.50 -5.07
N ALA A 635 -16.10 -0.18 -6.07
CA ALA A 635 -16.36 0.89 -7.03
C ALA A 635 -17.54 0.64 -7.98
N LEU A 636 -17.91 -0.61 -8.25
CA LEU A 636 -19.01 -0.94 -9.15
C LEU A 636 -20.39 -0.78 -8.47
N ASN A 637 -20.43 -0.93 -7.14
CA ASN A 637 -21.59 -0.69 -6.29
C ASN A 637 -22.95 -1.12 -6.89
N PRO A 638 -23.11 -2.39 -7.31
CA PRO A 638 -24.36 -2.84 -7.90
C PRO A 638 -25.51 -2.84 -6.88
N THR A 639 -26.73 -2.69 -7.39
CA THR A 639 -27.94 -2.87 -6.60
C THR A 639 -28.08 -4.34 -6.17
N ILE A 640 -28.07 -4.61 -4.86
CA ILE A 640 -28.30 -5.95 -4.32
C ILE A 640 -29.76 -6.08 -3.91
N ASN A 641 -30.57 -6.72 -4.76
CA ASN A 641 -31.92 -7.11 -4.39
C ASN A 641 -31.90 -8.36 -3.49
N LYS A 642 -33.05 -8.70 -2.92
CA LYS A 642 -33.13 -9.79 -1.94
C LYS A 642 -32.72 -11.15 -2.53
N THR A 643 -33.02 -11.41 -3.80
CA THR A 643 -32.62 -12.64 -4.48
C THR A 643 -31.11 -12.78 -4.53
N LEU A 644 -30.41 -11.76 -5.03
CA LEU A 644 -28.95 -11.74 -5.08
C LEU A 644 -28.36 -11.82 -3.66
N GLY A 645 -28.92 -11.08 -2.70
CA GLY A 645 -28.47 -11.16 -1.32
C GLY A 645 -28.59 -12.56 -0.71
N LYS A 646 -29.69 -13.28 -0.99
CA LYS A 646 -29.86 -14.67 -0.56
C LYS A 646 -28.82 -15.60 -1.20
N GLU A 647 -28.48 -15.38 -2.47
CA GLU A 647 -27.45 -16.15 -3.18
C GLU A 647 -26.04 -15.92 -2.62
N GLU A 648 -25.68 -14.67 -2.28
CA GLU A 648 -24.39 -14.33 -1.67
C GLU A 648 -24.22 -15.01 -0.30
N ILE A 649 -25.24 -14.92 0.56
CA ILE A 649 -25.23 -15.59 1.87
C ILE A 649 -25.16 -17.11 1.69
N LYS A 650 -25.99 -17.67 0.81
CA LYS A 650 -25.95 -19.11 0.50
C LYS A 650 -24.55 -19.56 0.08
N ARG A 651 -23.90 -18.83 -0.82
CA ARG A 651 -22.56 -19.16 -1.32
C ARG A 651 -21.51 -19.14 -0.20
N LYS A 652 -21.53 -18.10 0.63
CA LYS A 652 -20.60 -17.97 1.77
C LYS A 652 -20.77 -19.10 2.79
N PHE A 653 -22.02 -19.47 3.07
CA PHE A 653 -22.36 -20.39 4.15
C PHE A 653 -22.71 -21.80 3.66
N GLN A 654 -22.44 -22.16 2.41
CA GLN A 654 -22.82 -23.47 1.84
C GLN A 654 -22.28 -24.69 2.61
N ALA A 655 -21.19 -24.52 3.37
CA ALA A 655 -20.63 -25.56 4.22
C ALA A 655 -21.38 -25.73 5.56
N PHE A 656 -22.27 -24.80 5.91
CA PHE A 656 -23.08 -24.87 7.12
C PHE A 656 -24.29 -25.78 6.82
N PRO A 657 -24.59 -26.76 7.69
CA PRO A 657 -25.62 -27.76 7.43
C PRO A 657 -27.04 -27.17 7.32
N ASP A 658 -27.28 -26.01 7.90
CA ASP A 658 -28.55 -25.27 7.88
C ASP A 658 -28.36 -23.81 7.45
N TYR A 659 -27.56 -23.59 6.40
CA TYR A 659 -27.28 -22.26 5.84
C TYR A 659 -28.55 -21.47 5.49
N GLU A 660 -29.67 -22.13 5.18
CA GLU A 660 -30.96 -21.48 4.95
C GLU A 660 -31.44 -20.69 6.17
N LYS A 661 -31.11 -21.11 7.40
CA LYS A 661 -31.41 -20.35 8.62
C LYS A 661 -30.58 -19.08 8.71
N VAL A 662 -29.32 -19.12 8.25
CA VAL A 662 -28.47 -17.92 8.15
C VAL A 662 -29.10 -16.94 7.16
N VAL A 663 -29.54 -17.43 5.99
CA VAL A 663 -30.26 -16.62 5.01
C VAL A 663 -31.52 -16.00 5.62
N GLN A 664 -32.34 -16.77 6.33
CA GLN A 664 -33.57 -16.28 6.95
C GLN A 664 -33.30 -15.28 8.08
N HIS A 665 -32.24 -15.46 8.86
CA HIS A 665 -31.84 -14.56 9.95
C HIS A 665 -31.48 -13.17 9.44
N TYR A 666 -30.66 -13.09 8.39
CA TYR A 666 -30.19 -11.81 7.83
C TYR A 666 -31.12 -11.21 6.77
N LEU A 667 -31.89 -12.03 6.04
CA LEU A 667 -32.80 -11.60 4.98
C LEU A 667 -34.20 -12.24 5.17
N PRO A 668 -34.90 -11.93 6.28
CA PRO A 668 -36.19 -12.52 6.61
C PRO A 668 -37.24 -12.17 5.56
N ASP A 669 -38.27 -13.00 5.39
CA ASP A 669 -39.28 -12.80 4.35
C ASP A 669 -40.04 -11.46 4.48
N SER A 670 -40.11 -10.90 5.69
CA SER A 670 -40.65 -9.57 5.97
C SER A 670 -39.83 -8.40 5.38
N LEU A 671 -38.54 -8.59 5.09
CA LEU A 671 -37.68 -7.56 4.51
C LEU A 671 -38.09 -7.27 3.04
N PRO A 672 -38.43 -6.03 2.66
CA PRO A 672 -38.82 -5.70 1.28
C PRO A 672 -37.73 -6.03 0.26
N ASN A 673 -38.13 -6.47 -0.95
CA ASN A 673 -37.18 -6.87 -2.01
C ASN A 673 -36.32 -5.71 -2.55
N ASP A 674 -36.80 -4.48 -2.38
CA ASP A 674 -36.22 -3.22 -2.83
C ASP A 674 -35.51 -2.44 -1.71
N ALA A 675 -35.37 -3.03 -0.52
CA ALA A 675 -34.57 -2.47 0.58
C ALA A 675 -33.06 -2.63 0.33
N TYR A 676 -32.58 -2.17 -0.83
CA TYR A 676 -31.27 -2.53 -1.40
C TYR A 676 -30.08 -2.23 -0.48
N GLU A 677 -30.07 -1.07 0.17
CA GLU A 677 -29.00 -0.69 1.11
C GLU A 677 -29.01 -1.57 2.36
N THR A 678 -30.18 -1.85 2.93
CA THR A 678 -30.34 -2.76 4.07
C THR A 678 -29.96 -4.19 3.71
N ILE A 679 -30.35 -4.66 2.53
CA ILE A 679 -29.99 -5.98 2.03
C ILE A 679 -28.48 -6.09 1.88
N ARG A 680 -27.83 -5.12 1.21
CA ARG A 680 -26.37 -5.09 1.04
C ARG A 680 -25.67 -5.11 2.40
N LYS A 681 -26.13 -4.28 3.34
CA LYS A 681 -25.60 -4.24 4.71
C LYS A 681 -25.74 -5.57 5.41
N ASN A 682 -26.93 -6.17 5.42
CA ASN A 682 -27.16 -7.46 6.07
C ASN A 682 -26.31 -8.59 5.46
N VAL A 683 -26.09 -8.57 4.14
CA VAL A 683 -25.20 -9.54 3.47
C VAL A 683 -23.78 -9.44 4.01
N TYR A 684 -23.15 -8.27 3.95
CA TYR A 684 -21.77 -8.16 4.46
C TYR A 684 -21.69 -8.25 5.99
N THR A 685 -22.72 -7.82 6.72
CA THR A 685 -22.80 -8.03 8.17
C THR A 685 -22.79 -9.52 8.51
N SER A 686 -23.53 -10.36 7.77
CA SER A 686 -23.49 -11.81 7.99
C SER A 686 -22.08 -12.39 7.83
N PHE A 687 -21.30 -11.89 6.87
CA PHE A 687 -19.93 -12.35 6.62
C PHE A 687 -19.01 -11.93 7.77
N GLY A 688 -19.09 -10.67 8.20
CA GLY A 688 -18.31 -10.12 9.32
C GLY A 688 -18.64 -10.78 10.65
N ASP A 689 -19.93 -11.01 10.91
CA ASP A 689 -20.43 -11.63 12.14
C ASP A 689 -19.89 -13.04 12.31
N ALA A 690 -20.00 -13.87 11.27
CA ALA A 690 -19.50 -15.24 11.32
C ALA A 690 -17.97 -15.32 11.40
N SER A 691 -17.25 -14.47 10.66
CA SER A 691 -15.80 -14.62 10.53
C SER A 691 -15.00 -13.91 11.62
N ILE A 692 -15.47 -12.77 12.13
CA ILE A 692 -14.68 -11.88 12.99
C ILE A 692 -15.44 -11.47 14.25
N VAL A 693 -16.60 -10.82 14.12
CA VAL A 693 -17.28 -10.15 15.26
C VAL A 693 -17.69 -11.17 16.32
N CYS A 694 -18.37 -12.26 15.94
CA CYS A 694 -18.85 -13.23 16.92
C CYS A 694 -17.74 -14.09 17.54
N PRO A 695 -16.74 -14.59 16.79
CA PRO A 695 -15.55 -15.20 17.40
C PRO A 695 -14.85 -14.29 18.43
N VAL A 696 -14.70 -12.99 18.12
CA VAL A 696 -14.16 -12.00 19.05
C VAL A 696 -15.04 -11.83 20.29
N MET A 697 -16.36 -11.73 20.11
CA MET A 697 -17.32 -11.66 21.22
C MET A 697 -17.24 -12.90 22.13
N PHE A 698 -17.21 -14.10 21.57
CA PHE A 698 -17.15 -15.34 22.34
C PHE A 698 -15.85 -15.45 23.13
N TYR A 699 -14.72 -15.10 22.50
CA TYR A 699 -13.44 -15.07 23.20
C TYR A 699 -13.46 -14.08 24.38
N ALA A 700 -13.94 -12.86 24.16
CA ALA A 700 -14.06 -11.83 25.20
C ALA A 700 -14.95 -12.31 26.37
N GLU A 701 -16.08 -12.97 26.09
CA GLU A 701 -16.98 -13.52 27.12
C GLU A 701 -16.30 -14.61 27.95
N GLN A 702 -15.59 -15.55 27.31
CA GLN A 702 -14.89 -16.61 28.03
C GLN A 702 -13.72 -16.06 28.85
N CYS A 703 -13.01 -15.06 28.32
CA CYS A 703 -11.95 -14.35 29.04
C CYS A 703 -12.48 -13.70 30.32
N ALA A 704 -13.59 -12.96 30.23
CA ALA A 704 -14.24 -12.37 31.38
C ALA A 704 -14.73 -13.43 32.38
N LYS A 705 -15.32 -14.53 31.89
CA LYS A 705 -15.81 -15.65 32.72
C LYS A 705 -14.69 -16.34 33.51
N THR A 706 -13.48 -16.39 32.96
CA THR A 706 -12.29 -16.96 33.62
C THR A 706 -11.55 -15.97 34.53
N GLY A 707 -12.12 -14.77 34.73
CA GLY A 707 -11.62 -13.75 35.65
C GLY A 707 -10.62 -12.76 35.06
N GLY A 708 -10.49 -12.70 33.72
CA GLY A 708 -9.64 -11.71 33.05
C GLY A 708 -10.30 -10.33 33.01
N ASN A 709 -9.49 -9.26 33.10
CA ASN A 709 -9.94 -7.89 32.92
C ASN A 709 -10.12 -7.61 31.41
N VAL A 710 -11.36 -7.48 30.95
CA VAL A 710 -11.66 -7.33 29.51
C VAL A 710 -12.23 -5.96 29.20
N TYR A 711 -11.64 -5.26 28.24
CA TYR A 711 -12.13 -4.00 27.70
C TYR A 711 -12.48 -4.21 26.22
N LYS A 712 -13.76 -4.09 25.88
CA LYS A 712 -14.22 -4.29 24.50
C LYS A 712 -14.55 -2.99 23.79
N TYR A 713 -14.08 -2.82 22.55
CA TYR A 713 -14.42 -1.68 21.69
C TYR A 713 -15.06 -2.08 20.35
N VAL A 714 -15.65 -1.07 19.70
CA VAL A 714 -16.04 -1.06 18.29
C VAL A 714 -15.44 0.21 17.67
N TRP A 715 -14.62 0.04 16.64
CA TRP A 715 -14.11 1.15 15.84
C TRP A 715 -15.18 1.58 14.84
N ASN A 716 -15.61 2.82 14.94
CA ASN A 716 -16.72 3.38 14.18
C ASN A 716 -16.32 4.72 13.53
N HIS A 717 -15.11 4.78 12.98
CA HIS A 717 -14.65 5.92 12.18
C HIS A 717 -14.22 5.47 10.80
N ARG A 718 -14.82 6.06 9.77
CA ARG A 718 -14.39 5.88 8.40
C ARG A 718 -13.36 6.97 8.06
N PRO A 719 -12.10 6.60 7.76
CA PRO A 719 -11.08 7.58 7.42
C PRO A 719 -11.51 8.43 6.23
N THR A 720 -11.29 9.75 6.28
CA THR A 720 -11.61 10.67 5.18
C THR A 720 -10.89 10.30 3.88
N LYS A 721 -9.74 9.63 3.99
CA LYS A 721 -8.90 9.13 2.89
C LYS A 721 -9.07 7.65 2.59
N SER A 722 -10.14 7.03 3.06
CA SER A 722 -10.43 5.62 2.79
C SER A 722 -10.43 5.33 1.28
N VAL A 723 -9.63 4.35 0.87
CA VAL A 723 -9.62 3.84 -0.52
C VAL A 723 -10.86 3.02 -0.87
N TRP A 724 -11.54 2.49 0.15
CA TRP A 724 -12.79 1.75 0.00
C TRP A 724 -13.93 2.69 -0.35
N PHE A 725 -14.93 2.24 -1.13
CA PHE A 725 -16.09 3.08 -1.47
C PHE A 725 -17.03 3.35 -0.27
N PRO A 726 -17.82 4.44 -0.28
CA PRO A 726 -18.63 4.87 0.86
C PRO A 726 -19.57 3.81 1.43
N TRP A 727 -20.23 3.01 0.59
CA TRP A 727 -21.19 2.01 1.03
C TRP A 727 -20.58 0.89 1.90
N MET A 728 -19.26 0.71 1.84
CA MET A 728 -18.55 -0.31 2.61
C MET A 728 -18.35 0.07 4.09
N GLY A 729 -18.69 1.29 4.48
CA GLY A 729 -18.67 1.73 5.87
C GLY A 729 -17.26 1.79 6.46
N VAL A 730 -17.12 1.27 7.68
CA VAL A 730 -15.90 1.20 8.48
C VAL A 730 -15.25 -0.17 8.30
N VAL A 731 -14.45 -0.27 7.24
CA VAL A 731 -13.84 -1.52 6.77
C VAL A 731 -12.77 -2.03 7.74
N HIS A 732 -12.59 -3.35 7.77
CA HIS A 732 -11.55 -4.06 8.52
C HIS A 732 -10.18 -3.38 8.44
N GLY A 733 -9.53 -3.16 9.59
CA GLY A 733 -8.15 -2.65 9.69
C GLY A 733 -7.99 -1.13 9.56
N THR A 734 -9.08 -0.38 9.40
CA THR A 734 -9.04 1.09 9.30
C THR A 734 -8.64 1.78 10.61
N GLU A 735 -8.66 1.09 11.75
CA GLU A 735 -8.20 1.58 13.05
C GLU A 735 -6.68 1.71 13.15
N VAL A 736 -5.93 0.86 12.44
CA VAL A 736 -4.48 0.68 12.61
C VAL A 736 -3.71 1.99 12.39
N GLU A 737 -4.06 2.74 11.34
CA GLU A 737 -3.36 3.97 11.01
C GLU A 737 -3.51 5.04 12.11
N PHE A 738 -4.61 5.00 12.87
CA PHE A 738 -4.87 5.88 14.02
C PHE A 738 -4.14 5.41 15.27
N VAL A 739 -4.05 4.08 15.49
CA VAL A 739 -3.29 3.47 16.59
C VAL A 739 -1.79 3.78 16.46
N PHE A 740 -1.24 3.74 15.25
CA PHE A 740 0.18 4.06 15.00
C PHE A 740 0.47 5.56 14.89
N GLY A 741 -0.56 6.40 14.83
CA GLY A 741 -0.41 7.85 14.78
C GLY A 741 -0.03 8.41 13.41
N THR A 742 -0.49 7.77 12.32
CA THR A 742 -0.33 8.32 10.95
C THR A 742 -0.92 9.72 10.82
N PRO A 743 -2.09 10.04 11.43
CA PRO A 743 -2.60 11.41 11.47
C PRO A 743 -1.67 12.40 12.19
N LEU A 744 -0.94 11.98 13.23
CA LEU A 744 0.05 12.84 13.90
C LEU A 744 1.30 13.06 13.04
N LEU A 745 1.69 12.07 12.24
CA LEU A 745 2.84 12.14 11.35
C LEU A 745 2.57 13.02 10.12
N HIS A 746 1.34 12.99 9.61
CA HIS A 746 0.92 13.72 8.42
C HIS A 746 -0.33 14.57 8.69
N PRO A 747 -0.30 15.54 9.61
CA PRO A 747 -1.51 16.23 10.07
C PRO A 747 -2.25 16.99 8.96
N PHE A 748 -1.53 17.53 7.97
CA PHE A 748 -2.14 18.21 6.81
C PHE A 748 -2.91 17.26 5.87
N HIS A 749 -2.74 15.96 6.06
CA HIS A 749 -3.42 14.93 5.29
C HIS A 749 -4.70 14.43 5.97
N TYR A 750 -5.02 14.85 7.19
CA TYR A 750 -6.20 14.40 7.93
C TYR A 750 -6.98 15.61 8.45
N THR A 751 -8.23 15.42 8.87
CA THR A 751 -8.97 16.50 9.56
C THR A 751 -8.41 16.71 10.97
N SER A 752 -8.69 17.86 11.58
CA SER A 752 -8.35 18.11 12.99
C SER A 752 -8.93 17.04 13.92
N ASP A 753 -10.17 16.63 13.66
CA ASP A 753 -10.87 15.61 14.44
C ASP A 753 -10.21 14.24 14.32
N GLU A 754 -9.66 13.89 13.15
CA GLU A 754 -8.91 12.65 12.94
C GLU A 754 -7.55 12.66 13.65
N VAL A 755 -6.88 13.82 13.66
CA VAL A 755 -5.64 14.01 14.41
C VAL A 755 -5.89 13.88 15.91
N ASP A 756 -6.96 14.48 16.42
CA ASP A 756 -7.32 14.40 17.83
C ASP A 756 -7.86 13.02 18.23
N LEU A 757 -8.60 12.36 17.34
CA LEU A 757 -9.00 10.96 17.52
C LEU A 757 -7.76 10.06 17.66
N SER A 758 -6.77 10.20 16.77
CA SER A 758 -5.55 9.40 16.83
C SER A 758 -4.77 9.60 18.13
N LYS A 759 -4.69 10.83 18.66
CA LYS A 759 -4.11 11.08 20.00
C LYS A 759 -4.83 10.29 21.09
N LYS A 760 -6.16 10.44 21.17
CA LYS A 760 -7.00 9.74 22.16
C LYS A 760 -6.86 8.21 22.08
N ILE A 761 -6.75 7.67 20.86
CA ILE A 761 -6.56 6.23 20.64
C ILE A 761 -5.18 5.79 21.13
N ILE A 762 -4.13 6.52 20.80
CA ILE A 762 -2.79 6.24 21.32
C ILE A 762 -2.78 6.28 22.86
N ASP A 763 -3.45 7.25 23.49
CA ASP A 763 -3.56 7.34 24.95
C ASP A 763 -4.23 6.10 25.55
N ILE A 764 -5.32 5.60 24.94
CA ILE A 764 -6.02 4.37 25.35
C ILE A 764 -5.09 3.16 25.27
N TRP A 765 -4.47 2.92 24.10
CA TRP A 765 -3.59 1.77 23.88
C TRP A 765 -2.38 1.83 24.80
N SER A 766 -1.82 3.02 24.99
CA SER A 766 -0.66 3.25 25.84
C SER A 766 -0.96 3.06 27.32
N SER A 767 -2.10 3.58 27.80
CA SER A 767 -2.53 3.35 29.18
C SER A 767 -2.78 1.86 29.43
N PHE A 768 -3.44 1.18 28.50
CA PHE A 768 -3.66 -0.26 28.64
C PHE A 768 -2.33 -1.03 28.69
N ALA A 769 -1.38 -0.74 27.78
CA ALA A 769 -0.07 -1.36 27.77
C ALA A 769 0.72 -1.09 29.07
N LYS A 770 0.59 0.11 29.66
CA LYS A 770 1.26 0.47 30.91
C LYS A 770 0.59 -0.15 32.14
N ASN A 771 -0.74 -0.09 32.21
CA ASN A 771 -1.50 -0.21 33.45
C ASN A 771 -2.52 -1.36 33.47
N GLY A 772 -2.82 -1.97 32.32
CA GLY A 772 -3.85 -3.01 32.19
C GLY A 772 -5.27 -2.49 32.08
N LYS A 773 -5.42 -1.16 31.97
CA LYS A 773 -6.72 -0.50 31.79
C LYS A 773 -6.58 0.79 30.97
N PRO A 774 -7.59 1.15 30.15
CA PRO A 774 -7.67 2.47 29.52
C PRO A 774 -7.74 3.60 30.55
N ASP A 775 -7.18 4.77 30.26
CA ASP A 775 -7.22 5.97 31.14
C ASP A 775 -8.49 6.80 30.92
N ILE A 776 -9.61 6.12 30.68
CA ILE A 776 -10.93 6.72 30.50
C ILE A 776 -11.96 5.87 31.25
N SER A 777 -13.13 6.45 31.54
CA SER A 777 -14.25 5.68 32.09
C SER A 777 -14.73 4.65 31.08
N TRP A 778 -14.31 3.40 31.27
CA TRP A 778 -14.60 2.27 30.41
C TRP A 778 -14.90 1.05 31.30
N PRO A 779 -16.17 0.64 31.43
CA PRO A 779 -16.52 -0.51 32.25
C PRO A 779 -15.96 -1.80 31.64
N GLU A 780 -15.54 -2.73 32.49
CA GLU A 780 -15.14 -4.07 32.06
C GLU A 780 -16.30 -4.78 31.37
N PHE A 781 -15.97 -5.52 30.32
CA PHE A 781 -16.89 -6.31 29.54
C PHE A 781 -17.11 -7.68 30.19
N SER A 782 -18.36 -8.10 30.29
CA SER A 782 -18.73 -9.50 30.57
C SER A 782 -19.97 -9.89 29.77
N LYS A 783 -20.36 -11.17 29.81
CA LYS A 783 -21.59 -11.64 29.18
C LYS A 783 -22.84 -11.01 29.83
N GLU A 784 -22.79 -10.78 31.14
CA GLU A 784 -23.84 -10.16 31.96
C GLU A 784 -23.89 -8.65 31.75
N ASN A 785 -22.71 -8.03 31.62
CA ASN A 785 -22.53 -6.60 31.37
C ASN A 785 -21.80 -6.37 30.03
N PRO A 786 -22.49 -6.55 28.87
CA PRO A 786 -21.85 -6.52 27.55
C PRO A 786 -21.64 -5.07 27.06
N HIS A 787 -20.92 -4.28 27.84
CA HIS A 787 -20.55 -2.91 27.52
C HIS A 787 -19.41 -2.89 26.49
N VAL A 788 -19.62 -2.17 25.40
CA VAL A 788 -18.57 -1.90 24.41
C VAL A 788 -18.39 -0.39 24.28
N LYS A 789 -17.14 0.03 24.08
CA LYS A 789 -16.81 1.43 23.81
C LYS A 789 -16.83 1.69 22.31
N VAL A 790 -17.62 2.65 21.86
CA VAL A 790 -17.66 3.06 20.46
C VAL A 790 -16.59 4.13 20.24
N LEU A 791 -15.57 3.81 19.44
CA LEU A 791 -14.44 4.68 19.16
C LEU A 791 -14.62 5.34 17.79
N GLY A 792 -14.84 6.66 17.79
CA GLY A 792 -15.01 7.47 16.57
C GLY A 792 -15.02 8.98 16.88
N PRO A 793 -15.15 9.85 15.87
CA PRO A 793 -15.13 11.29 16.06
C PRO A 793 -16.34 11.77 16.87
N GLY A 794 -16.05 12.54 17.93
CA GLY A 794 -17.02 13.10 18.87
C GLY A 794 -16.28 13.93 19.92
N LEU A 795 -16.67 15.19 20.10
CA LEU A 795 -15.85 16.18 20.80
C LEU A 795 -15.64 15.88 22.28
N ASN A 796 -16.53 15.15 22.97
CA ASN A 796 -16.45 15.08 24.44
C ASN A 796 -16.62 13.72 25.14
N ASP A 797 -17.06 12.61 24.52
CA ASP A 797 -17.00 11.30 25.18
C ASP A 797 -17.21 10.17 24.17
N PHE A 798 -16.39 9.11 24.26
CA PHE A 798 -16.69 7.85 23.57
C PHE A 798 -17.91 7.20 24.21
N GLU A 799 -18.94 6.91 23.42
CA GLU A 799 -20.19 6.36 23.92
C GLU A 799 -20.01 4.90 24.37
N ASN A 800 -20.70 4.55 25.46
CA ASN A 800 -20.86 3.16 25.86
C ASN A 800 -22.11 2.61 25.17
N GLN A 801 -21.95 1.56 24.37
CA GLN A 801 -23.07 0.81 23.80
C GLN A 801 -23.21 -0.52 24.53
N THR A 802 -24.44 -0.98 24.74
CA THR A 802 -24.71 -2.32 25.29
C THR A 802 -25.25 -3.23 24.20
N GLY A 803 -24.69 -4.44 24.08
CA GLY A 803 -25.26 -5.49 23.23
C GLY A 803 -24.99 -5.35 21.72
N PHE A 804 -23.88 -4.72 21.32
CA PHE A 804 -23.43 -4.67 19.92
C PHE A 804 -23.40 -6.08 19.31
N HIS A 805 -24.16 -6.29 18.23
CA HIS A 805 -24.32 -7.58 17.53
C HIS A 805 -24.73 -8.78 18.41
N ARG A 806 -25.29 -8.53 19.62
CA ARG A 806 -25.60 -9.60 20.59
C ARG A 806 -26.58 -10.64 20.04
N GLU A 807 -27.63 -10.21 19.35
CA GLU A 807 -28.63 -11.11 18.78
C GLU A 807 -28.04 -11.99 17.66
N ASN A 808 -27.24 -11.39 16.77
CA ASN A 808 -26.54 -12.11 15.70
C ASN A 808 -25.53 -13.10 16.26
N CYS A 809 -24.75 -12.72 17.27
CA CYS A 809 -23.81 -13.63 17.89
C CYS A 809 -24.48 -14.70 18.72
N ASN A 810 -25.64 -14.43 19.34
CA ASN A 810 -26.46 -15.47 19.96
C ASN A 810 -26.96 -16.49 18.93
N PHE A 811 -27.37 -16.04 17.74
CA PHE A 811 -27.70 -16.93 16.62
C PHE A 811 -26.51 -17.79 16.20
N PHE A 812 -25.29 -17.25 16.20
CA PHE A 812 -24.11 -18.01 15.78
C PHE A 812 -23.58 -19.01 16.83
N ARG A 813 -23.99 -18.92 18.11
CA ARG A 813 -23.37 -19.71 19.20
C ARG A 813 -23.29 -21.20 18.92
N HIS A 814 -24.36 -21.83 18.43
CA HIS A 814 -24.36 -23.29 18.20
C HIS A 814 -23.40 -23.72 17.09
N TYR A 815 -23.15 -22.88 16.08
CA TYR A 815 -22.14 -23.15 15.05
C TYR A 815 -20.72 -23.15 15.60
N PHE A 816 -20.50 -22.38 16.67
CA PHE A 816 -19.21 -22.30 17.35
C PHE A 816 -19.15 -23.16 18.63
N GLY A 817 -20.19 -23.96 18.90
CA GLY A 817 -20.32 -24.86 20.05
C GLY A 817 -20.40 -24.15 21.42
N PHE A 818 -20.99 -22.96 21.46
CA PHE A 818 -21.25 -22.18 22.69
C PHE A 818 -22.70 -22.21 23.16
#